data_AF-A0A4R0GX19-F1
#
_entry.id   AF-A0A4R0GX19-F1
#
_cell.length_a   1.000
_cell.length_b   1.000
_cell.length_c   1.000
_cell.angle_alpha   90.00
_cell.angle_beta   90.00
_cell.angle_gamma   90.00
#
_symmetry.space_group_name_H-M   'P 1'
#
loop_
_entity.id
_entity.type
_entity.pdbx_description
1 polymer ?
#
loop_
_entity_poly.entity_id
_entity_poly.type
_entity_poly.pdbx_seq_one_letter_code
_entity_poly.pdbx_strand_id
1 'polypeptide(L)'
;MKKMVRILDGNIFALSEDNGDMAFSPTSPSGFFAFDTRFLSTWRLSLDGERLHPLAIHEPSYYEIRFFLVPGNPTHYVDAKVSVIRDRWISDSSFTERLTVLNHTGEPVDYVVRLDIDSDFAPIYNVVWPHASSLRGYRQVSDDRLRLGYQRERFHRVTDVSTSEPADIDDQGLTYRIRVDRQARWSTTLNVRSMVLRPDGADIREQLRHGHGQVGAQLRHDLRQWLSDAPRLECDWEPLATTYNRGLVDLAGLRFSPLALPHETMLAAGLPWSATIIGRDAILACYQTLPFVPRMAATTLRLLALDQGMVLDDFRDEEPGKMLNEFRYGEMAAFEERPQSPYYGGADVTPLFVVLLDEYERWTGDADLVRNLEDAARAALHWIDEYADLRGDGYVWYQRRNERTGAMNHCWKDSPEAICYRDGRLPGLPRATCELQGYAYDAKRRGARLAREFWGDPAYADRLERQAAELKQRFNRDFWIRDGEYFALALGPDGDQVDALASNMGHLLWSGIVEESRAPAVAGHLLGPGLFSGWGVRTLGKGQARYNPLGYHLGTVWPFDNSLIAAGLRRYGFVAEAGVIAETIIDAAQHFAGRMPESFAGYDRDLTRYPVPYPAANSPQASATGAIFLLLRTLLGLEPYGEHLVVHPAIPQRFGRIELLDIPGRWGRMDAIGNARVTVP
;
A
#
# COMPACT_ATOMS: atom_id res chain seq x y z
N MET A 1 24.12 -1.93 -0.43
CA MET A 1 23.12 -0.86 -0.63
C MET A 1 23.16 0.02 0.61
N LYS A 2 23.29 1.34 0.48
CA LYS A 2 23.20 2.24 1.65
C LYS A 2 21.81 2.12 2.26
N LYS A 3 21.69 2.17 3.59
CA LYS A 3 20.40 2.09 4.27
C LYS A 3 19.62 3.38 3.96
N MET A 4 18.50 3.26 3.24
CA MET A 4 17.60 4.40 3.04
C MET A 4 16.69 4.55 4.25
N VAL A 5 16.52 5.78 4.71
CA VAL A 5 15.53 6.15 5.72
C VAL A 5 14.38 6.88 5.06
N ARG A 6 13.21 6.82 5.70
CA ARG A 6 11.97 7.38 5.15
C ARG A 6 11.14 8.03 6.25
N ILE A 7 10.49 9.13 5.88
CA ILE A 7 9.38 9.73 6.62
C ILE A 7 8.26 10.05 5.63
N LEU A 8 7.03 10.07 6.11
CA LEU A 8 5.84 10.21 5.28
C LEU A 8 4.69 10.89 6.00
N ASP A 9 3.76 11.42 5.22
CA ASP A 9 2.45 11.94 5.62
C ASP A 9 1.51 11.74 4.42
N GLY A 10 0.82 10.60 4.41
CA GLY A 10 -0.06 10.21 3.31
C GLY A 10 0.68 9.94 2.00
N ASN A 11 0.39 10.75 0.98
CA ASN A 11 1.02 10.70 -0.34
C ASN A 11 2.25 11.64 -0.47
N ILE A 12 2.74 12.18 0.65
CA ILE A 12 3.90 13.06 0.73
C ILE A 12 4.97 12.35 1.54
N PHE A 13 6.20 12.29 1.03
CA PHE A 13 7.25 11.52 1.67
C PHE A 13 8.65 11.99 1.32
N ALA A 14 9.62 11.68 2.17
CA ALA A 14 11.03 11.89 1.90
C ALA A 14 11.80 10.59 2.05
N LEU A 15 12.67 10.33 1.08
CA LEU A 15 13.66 9.25 1.10
C LEU A 15 15.04 9.87 1.15
N SER A 16 15.87 9.47 2.11
CA SER A 16 17.25 9.94 2.22
C SER A 16 18.21 8.84 2.62
N GLU A 17 19.51 9.08 2.46
CA GLU A 17 20.55 8.26 3.05
C GLU A 17 20.52 8.34 4.59
N ASP A 18 21.28 7.45 5.24
CA ASP A 18 21.41 7.37 6.70
C ASP A 18 22.03 8.61 7.36
N ASN A 19 22.68 9.48 6.60
CA ASN A 19 23.15 10.80 7.05
C ASN A 19 22.15 11.95 6.78
N GLY A 20 20.97 11.63 6.26
CA GLY A 20 19.92 12.58 5.88
C GLY A 20 20.08 13.18 4.49
N ASP A 21 21.17 12.91 3.76
CA ASP A 21 21.37 13.49 2.43
C ASP A 21 20.41 12.90 1.40
N MET A 22 19.98 13.74 0.46
CA MET A 22 19.30 13.32 -0.76
C MET A 22 20.20 13.62 -1.95
N ALA A 23 20.42 12.62 -2.78
CA ALA A 23 21.12 12.74 -4.04
C ALA A 23 20.56 11.66 -4.97
N PHE A 24 19.66 12.06 -5.87
CA PHE A 24 19.04 11.11 -6.77
C PHE A 24 20.08 10.36 -7.63
N SER A 25 19.93 9.04 -7.68
CA SER A 25 20.50 8.21 -8.74
C SER A 25 19.54 7.08 -9.13
N PRO A 26 19.69 6.45 -10.30
CA PRO A 26 18.87 5.29 -10.68
C PRO A 26 18.94 4.12 -9.69
N THR A 27 20.00 4.04 -8.89
CA THR A 27 20.21 2.98 -7.88
C THR A 27 19.89 3.45 -6.45
N SER A 28 19.65 4.75 -6.25
CA SER A 28 19.27 5.35 -4.98
C SER A 28 18.27 6.48 -5.24
N PRO A 29 16.97 6.16 -5.33
CA PRO A 29 15.96 7.10 -5.76
C PRO A 29 15.51 8.03 -4.62
N SER A 30 16.47 8.67 -3.95
CA SER A 30 16.24 9.61 -2.85
C SER A 30 15.60 10.92 -3.32
N GLY A 31 14.95 11.62 -2.40
CA GLY A 31 14.29 12.90 -2.66
C GLY A 31 13.11 13.18 -1.74
N PHE A 32 12.55 14.38 -1.85
CA PHE A 32 11.28 14.77 -1.25
C PHE A 32 10.21 14.79 -2.34
N PHE A 33 9.12 14.07 -2.10
CA PHE A 33 8.06 13.81 -3.06
C PHE A 33 6.71 14.27 -2.49
N ALA A 34 5.91 14.90 -3.35
CA ALA A 34 4.53 15.25 -3.05
C ALA A 34 3.74 15.21 -4.36
N PHE A 35 2.47 14.77 -4.33
CA PHE A 35 1.58 14.78 -5.50
C PHE A 35 2.26 14.18 -6.76
N ASP A 36 2.81 12.96 -6.63
CA ASP A 36 3.53 12.21 -7.66
C ASP A 36 4.72 12.96 -8.31
N THR A 37 5.27 13.99 -7.67
CA THR A 37 6.37 14.83 -8.17
C THR A 37 7.52 14.90 -7.17
N ARG A 38 8.78 14.79 -7.63
CA ARG A 38 9.96 15.03 -6.80
C ARG A 38 10.29 16.52 -6.68
N PHE A 39 9.97 17.11 -5.54
CA PHE A 39 10.27 18.51 -5.22
C PHE A 39 11.70 18.75 -4.75
N LEU A 40 12.41 17.75 -4.23
CA LEU A 40 13.86 17.83 -3.99
C LEU A 40 14.55 16.60 -4.58
N SER A 41 15.47 16.80 -5.52
CA SER A 41 16.38 15.77 -6.05
C SER A 41 17.73 15.79 -5.34
N THR A 42 18.12 16.94 -4.79
CA THR A 42 19.34 17.14 -4.00
C THR A 42 19.04 17.89 -2.71
N TRP A 43 19.53 17.36 -1.59
CA TRP A 43 19.51 17.99 -0.27
C TRP A 43 20.74 17.50 0.51
N ARG A 44 21.90 18.09 0.25
CA ARG A 44 23.20 17.59 0.71
C ARG A 44 23.87 18.55 1.67
N LEU A 45 24.20 18.07 2.86
CA LEU A 45 24.82 18.87 3.90
C LEU A 45 26.31 18.59 4.00
N SER A 46 27.12 19.66 4.03
CA SER A 46 28.54 19.60 4.34
C SER A 46 28.93 20.64 5.39
N LEU A 47 29.97 20.32 6.16
CA LEU A 47 30.58 21.18 7.16
C LEU A 47 32.07 21.33 6.81
N ASP A 48 32.52 22.55 6.58
CA ASP A 48 33.88 22.88 6.09
C ASP A 48 34.27 22.12 4.81
N GLY A 49 33.29 21.87 3.94
CA GLY A 49 33.45 21.10 2.70
C GLY A 49 33.51 19.58 2.90
N GLU A 50 33.46 19.09 4.15
CA GLU A 50 33.43 17.67 4.45
C GLU A 50 32.00 17.11 4.52
N ARG A 51 31.87 15.85 4.10
CA ARG A 51 30.62 15.09 4.24
C ARG A 51 30.44 14.64 5.68
N LEU A 52 29.19 14.65 6.14
CA LEU A 52 28.83 14.16 7.47
C LEU A 52 28.51 12.66 7.48
N HIS A 53 28.93 11.99 8.55
CA HIS A 53 28.76 10.56 8.79
C HIS A 53 27.82 10.31 9.97
N PRO A 54 26.90 9.33 9.88
CA PRO A 54 25.93 9.07 10.93
C PRO A 54 26.54 8.29 12.10
N LEU A 55 26.32 8.81 13.31
CA LEU A 55 26.54 8.08 14.57
C LEU A 55 25.29 7.33 15.00
N ALA A 56 24.13 7.96 14.87
CA ALA A 56 22.85 7.39 15.24
C ALA A 56 21.70 8.03 14.44
N ILE A 57 20.63 7.25 14.27
CA ILE A 57 19.37 7.68 13.69
C ILE A 57 18.28 7.34 14.71
N HIS A 58 17.41 8.29 15.00
CA HIS A 58 16.27 8.12 15.86
C HIS A 58 15.00 8.46 15.08
N GLU A 59 13.99 7.59 15.12
CA GLU A 59 12.73 7.73 14.38
C GLU A 59 11.56 7.91 15.38
N PRO A 60 11.31 9.13 15.90
CA PRO A 60 10.24 9.37 16.88
C PRO A 60 8.84 9.03 16.39
N SER A 61 8.58 9.17 15.08
CA SER A 61 7.27 8.93 14.47
C SER A 61 7.41 8.62 12.98
N TYR A 62 6.29 8.38 12.29
CA TYR A 62 6.30 8.11 10.84
C TYR A 62 6.60 9.35 9.99
N TYR A 63 6.39 10.55 10.53
CA TYR A 63 6.63 11.84 9.87
C TYR A 63 7.87 12.59 10.40
N GLU A 64 8.57 12.08 11.41
CA GLU A 64 9.69 12.75 12.08
C GLU A 64 10.91 11.82 12.21
N ILE A 65 12.10 12.34 11.94
CA ILE A 65 13.37 11.63 12.06
C ILE A 65 14.48 12.57 12.53
N ARG A 66 15.41 12.05 13.34
CA ARG A 66 16.57 12.76 13.87
C ARG A 66 17.85 12.03 13.53
N PHE A 67 18.83 12.78 13.03
CA PHE A 67 20.17 12.30 12.70
C PHE A 67 21.20 12.93 13.64
N PHE A 68 22.11 12.11 14.14
CA PHE A 68 23.28 12.55 14.90
C PHE A 68 24.53 12.27 14.08
N LEU A 69 25.25 13.32 13.70
CA LEU A 69 26.28 13.27 12.67
C LEU A 69 27.59 13.92 13.14
N VAL A 70 28.69 13.53 12.51
CA VAL A 70 30.02 14.14 12.69
C VAL A 70 30.73 14.31 11.33
N PRO A 71 31.62 15.31 11.17
CA PRO A 71 32.50 15.38 10.01
C PRO A 71 33.61 14.33 10.11
N GLY A 72 34.13 13.91 8.95
CA GLY A 72 35.12 12.84 8.84
C GLY A 72 34.59 11.45 9.23
N ASN A 73 35.37 10.41 8.95
CA ASN A 73 35.06 9.06 9.46
C ASN A 73 35.52 8.98 10.92
N PRO A 74 34.62 8.81 11.90
CA PRO A 74 35.02 8.64 13.29
C PRO A 74 35.92 7.41 13.43
N THR A 75 37.12 7.60 13.98
CA THR A 75 38.05 6.50 14.29
C THR A 75 38.16 6.33 15.80
N HIS A 76 38.55 5.15 16.27
CA HIS A 76 38.72 4.86 17.70
C HIS A 76 39.72 5.78 18.44
N TYR A 77 40.50 6.60 17.71
CA TYR A 77 41.61 7.37 18.24
C TYR A 77 41.48 8.88 18.02
N VAL A 78 40.37 9.36 17.42
CA VAL A 78 40.13 10.79 17.18
C VAL A 78 38.72 11.17 17.61
N ASP A 79 38.64 11.93 18.70
CA ASP A 79 37.37 12.51 19.17
C ASP A 79 36.87 13.57 18.19
N ALA A 80 35.62 13.44 17.76
CA ALA A 80 34.96 14.45 16.96
C ALA A 80 34.76 15.73 17.82
N LYS A 81 35.43 16.81 17.43
CA LYS A 81 35.38 18.11 18.12
C LYS A 81 34.12 18.92 17.83
N VAL A 82 33.32 18.45 16.88
CA VAL A 82 32.06 19.07 16.45
C VAL A 82 31.07 17.96 16.11
N SER A 83 29.81 18.19 16.40
CA SER A 83 28.72 17.31 15.96
C SER A 83 27.60 18.11 15.34
N VAL A 84 26.87 17.48 14.43
CA VAL A 84 25.73 18.07 13.74
C VAL A 84 24.48 17.24 14.03
N ILE A 85 23.38 17.90 14.37
CA ILE A 85 22.07 17.26 14.52
C ILE A 85 21.15 17.79 13.43
N ARG A 86 20.50 16.87 12.71
CA ARG A 86 19.40 17.19 11.79
C ARG A 86 18.11 16.67 12.40
N ASP A 87 17.18 17.57 12.68
CA ASP A 87 15.80 17.26 13.08
C ASP A 87 14.90 17.50 11.88
N ARG A 88 14.31 16.45 11.31
CA ARG A 88 13.53 16.54 10.09
C ARG A 88 12.11 16.05 10.30
N TRP A 89 11.14 16.78 9.77
CA TRP A 89 9.75 16.35 9.73
C TRP A 89 9.02 16.81 8.46
N ILE A 90 7.99 16.06 8.08
CA ILE A 90 7.04 16.43 7.03
C ILE A 90 5.69 16.72 7.68
N SER A 91 4.99 17.69 7.14
CA SER A 91 3.60 17.95 7.50
C SER A 91 2.90 18.69 6.38
N ASP A 92 1.73 18.22 5.96
CA ASP A 92 1.01 18.79 4.82
C ASP A 92 1.95 18.90 3.60
N SER A 93 2.11 20.11 3.05
CA SER A 93 2.97 20.42 1.90
C SER A 93 4.43 20.76 2.24
N SER A 94 4.82 20.72 3.52
CA SER A 94 6.13 21.19 3.96
C SER A 94 7.06 20.05 4.35
N PHE A 95 8.31 20.21 3.93
CA PHE A 95 9.46 19.51 4.49
C PHE A 95 10.23 20.52 5.33
N THR A 96 10.44 20.21 6.60
CA THR A 96 11.16 21.09 7.52
C THR A 96 12.35 20.38 8.12
N GLU A 97 13.49 21.06 8.19
CA GLU A 97 14.69 20.54 8.82
C GLU A 97 15.32 21.60 9.72
N ARG A 98 15.41 21.30 11.01
CA ARG A 98 16.23 22.06 11.95
C ARG A 98 17.63 21.47 11.99
N LEU A 99 18.61 22.31 11.66
CA LEU A 99 20.02 22.00 11.69
C LEU A 99 20.65 22.59 12.95
N THR A 100 21.41 21.80 13.69
CA THR A 100 22.18 22.25 14.87
C THR A 100 23.63 21.84 14.74
N VAL A 101 24.56 22.80 14.90
CA VAL A 101 26.01 22.55 14.98
C VAL A 101 26.45 22.77 16.42
N LEU A 102 27.13 21.79 17.02
CA LEU A 102 27.62 21.85 18.40
C LEU A 102 29.15 21.83 18.41
N ASN A 103 29.76 22.85 19.01
CA ASN A 103 31.20 22.93 19.22
C ASN A 103 31.59 22.29 20.56
N HIS A 104 32.37 21.20 20.54
CA HIS A 104 32.81 20.48 21.73
C HIS A 104 34.21 20.88 22.19
N THR A 105 34.81 21.91 21.59
CA THR A 105 36.15 22.39 21.96
C THR A 105 36.12 23.40 23.12
N GLY A 106 37.30 23.72 23.64
CA GLY A 106 37.50 24.75 24.66
C GLY A 106 37.53 26.18 24.13
N GLU A 107 37.47 26.38 22.81
CA GLU A 107 37.67 27.68 22.14
C GLU A 107 36.54 27.95 21.14
N PRO A 108 36.26 29.22 20.78
CA PRO A 108 35.37 29.53 19.67
C PRO A 108 35.94 29.01 18.34
N VAL A 109 35.08 28.44 17.50
CA VAL A 109 35.46 27.90 16.18
C VAL A 109 34.56 28.50 15.11
N ASP A 110 35.17 28.89 13.99
CA ASP A 110 34.45 29.33 12.79
C ASP A 110 34.18 28.11 11.89
N TYR A 111 32.94 27.95 11.43
CA TYR A 111 32.50 26.87 10.55
C TYR A 111 31.84 27.42 9.29
N VAL A 112 31.99 26.69 8.18
CA VAL A 112 31.25 26.88 6.94
C VAL A 112 30.26 25.74 6.78
N VAL A 113 28.98 26.04 6.96
CA VAL A 113 27.89 25.08 6.74
C VAL A 113 27.34 25.30 5.33
N ARG A 114 27.40 24.28 4.47
CA ARG A 114 26.86 24.35 3.10
C ARG A 114 25.76 23.32 2.90
N LEU A 115 24.64 23.77 2.38
CA LEU A 115 23.52 22.94 1.96
C LEU A 115 23.30 23.10 0.45
N ASP A 116 23.59 22.06 -0.32
CA ASP A 116 23.31 22.01 -1.76
C ASP A 116 21.87 21.53 -1.99
N ILE A 117 21.16 22.23 -2.87
CA ILE A 117 19.73 22.07 -3.11
C ILE A 117 19.48 22.01 -4.61
N ASP A 118 18.72 21.01 -5.04
CA ASP A 118 18.24 20.93 -6.41
C ASP A 118 16.88 20.24 -6.50
N SER A 119 16.18 20.51 -7.60
CA SER A 119 14.87 19.96 -7.93
C SER A 119 14.82 19.65 -9.41
N ASP A 120 14.46 18.42 -9.75
CA ASP A 120 14.21 18.03 -11.15
C ASP A 120 12.72 17.90 -11.49
N PHE A 121 11.84 17.98 -10.49
CA PHE A 121 10.38 17.84 -10.65
C PHE A 121 9.99 16.55 -11.38
N ALA A 122 10.83 15.52 -11.28
CA ALA A 122 10.58 14.26 -11.97
C ALA A 122 9.28 13.62 -11.45
N PRO A 123 8.38 13.17 -12.35
CA PRO A 123 7.24 12.39 -11.94
C PRO A 123 7.71 11.05 -11.38
N ILE A 124 7.00 10.50 -10.39
CA ILE A 124 7.41 9.27 -9.71
C ILE A 124 7.63 8.10 -10.69
N TYR A 125 6.83 8.04 -11.76
CA TYR A 125 6.97 7.05 -12.82
C TYR A 125 8.36 7.07 -13.47
N ASN A 126 8.93 8.26 -13.72
CA ASN A 126 10.26 8.41 -14.30
C ASN A 126 11.39 8.11 -13.29
N VAL A 127 11.07 8.09 -12.00
CA VAL A 127 12.02 7.66 -10.96
C VAL A 127 12.12 6.14 -10.93
N VAL A 128 10.98 5.44 -11.08
CA VAL A 128 10.92 3.96 -11.13
C VAL A 128 11.38 3.43 -12.48
N TRP A 129 10.98 4.09 -13.56
CA TRP A 129 11.31 3.74 -14.95
C TRP A 129 11.95 4.94 -15.65
N PRO A 130 13.28 5.14 -15.48
CA PRO A 130 13.98 6.27 -16.05
C PRO A 130 13.88 6.31 -17.57
N HIS A 131 13.35 7.42 -18.08
CA HIS A 131 13.44 7.80 -19.49
C HIS A 131 14.26 9.08 -19.60
N ALA A 132 14.84 9.33 -20.77
CA ALA A 132 15.54 10.58 -21.03
C ALA A 132 14.56 11.75 -20.90
N SER A 133 14.58 12.43 -19.75
CA SER A 133 13.73 13.56 -19.46
C SER A 133 14.53 14.85 -19.59
N SER A 134 13.94 15.84 -20.26
CA SER A 134 14.53 17.16 -20.51
C SER A 134 14.06 18.22 -19.51
N LEU A 135 13.53 17.81 -18.35
CA LEU A 135 13.00 18.72 -17.33
C LEU A 135 14.06 19.79 -16.99
N ARG A 136 13.79 21.03 -17.42
CA ARG A 136 14.57 22.22 -17.09
C ARG A 136 13.65 23.20 -16.39
N GLY A 137 13.91 23.43 -15.12
CA GLY A 137 13.24 24.45 -14.34
C GLY A 137 13.87 25.83 -14.49
N TYR A 138 13.32 26.80 -13.77
CA TYR A 138 13.91 28.10 -13.48
C TYR A 138 14.38 28.16 -12.01
N ARG A 139 15.33 29.06 -11.74
CA ARG A 139 15.82 29.36 -10.40
C ARG A 139 15.67 30.85 -10.11
N GLN A 140 15.23 31.20 -8.91
CA GLN A 140 15.11 32.57 -8.43
C GLN A 140 15.75 32.66 -7.04
N VAL A 141 16.72 33.54 -6.90
CA VAL A 141 17.43 33.79 -5.64
C VAL A 141 16.99 35.15 -5.11
N SER A 142 16.74 35.21 -3.81
CA SER A 142 16.46 36.42 -3.04
C SER A 142 17.18 36.35 -1.70
N ASP A 143 17.18 37.43 -0.93
CA ASP A 143 17.99 37.55 0.30
C ASP A 143 17.72 36.46 1.34
N ASP A 144 16.49 35.93 1.41
CA ASP A 144 16.07 34.92 2.41
C ASP A 144 15.56 33.60 1.80
N ARG A 145 15.54 33.48 0.47
CA ARG A 145 14.94 32.33 -0.23
C ARG A 145 15.63 31.90 -1.51
N LEU A 146 15.62 30.59 -1.72
CA LEU A 146 15.90 29.93 -3.00
C LEU A 146 14.61 29.29 -3.52
N ARG A 147 14.15 29.75 -4.70
CA ARG A 147 12.97 29.21 -5.37
C ARG A 147 13.36 28.50 -6.65
N LEU A 148 12.99 27.23 -6.74
CA LEU A 148 13.15 26.37 -7.91
C LEU A 148 11.76 26.12 -8.49
N GLY A 149 11.56 26.22 -9.80
CA GLY A 149 10.25 25.99 -10.38
C GLY A 149 10.32 25.31 -11.74
N TYR A 150 9.29 24.55 -12.07
CA TYR A 150 9.14 23.89 -13.36
C TYR A 150 7.74 24.17 -13.91
N GLN A 151 7.68 24.56 -15.17
CA GLN A 151 6.42 24.83 -15.85
C GLN A 151 6.42 24.22 -17.25
N ARG A 152 5.39 23.43 -17.52
CA ARG A 152 4.99 22.99 -18.86
C ARG A 152 3.53 23.38 -19.04
N GLU A 153 3.25 24.34 -19.90
CA GLU A 153 1.90 24.89 -20.10
C GLU A 153 1.20 25.25 -18.78
N ARG A 154 0.12 24.54 -18.41
CA ARG A 154 -0.65 24.73 -17.17
C ARG A 154 -0.14 23.88 -15.99
N PHE A 155 0.80 22.97 -16.23
CA PHE A 155 1.42 22.17 -15.18
C PHE A 155 2.57 22.96 -14.56
N HIS A 156 2.39 23.43 -13.34
CA HIS A 156 3.38 24.26 -12.63
C HIS A 156 3.67 23.69 -11.24
N ARG A 157 4.96 23.50 -10.95
CA ARG A 157 5.48 23.00 -9.67
C ARG A 157 6.57 23.94 -9.18
N VAL A 158 6.55 24.26 -7.89
CA VAL A 158 7.55 25.14 -7.27
C VAL A 158 8.03 24.56 -5.96
N THR A 159 9.34 24.60 -5.73
CA THR A 159 9.99 24.35 -4.45
C THR A 159 10.49 25.69 -3.93
N ASP A 160 9.94 26.14 -2.80
CA ASP A 160 10.35 27.38 -2.14
C ASP A 160 11.08 27.06 -0.84
N VAL A 161 12.38 27.38 -0.78
CA VAL A 161 13.24 27.10 0.37
C VAL A 161 13.56 28.39 1.10
N SER A 162 13.30 28.41 2.41
CA SER A 162 13.59 29.53 3.31
C SER A 162 14.37 29.07 4.53
N THR A 163 15.09 30.00 5.16
CA THR A 163 15.89 29.78 6.38
C THR A 163 15.52 30.77 7.48
N SER A 164 15.63 30.37 8.75
CA SER A 164 15.42 31.26 9.90
C SER A 164 16.64 32.11 10.25
N GLU A 165 17.84 31.69 9.84
CA GLU A 165 19.10 32.41 10.04
C GLU A 165 19.61 33.00 8.72
N PRO A 166 20.30 34.14 8.73
CA PRO A 166 20.92 34.72 7.53
C PRO A 166 21.89 33.74 6.85
N ALA A 167 21.82 33.65 5.53
CA ALA A 167 22.67 32.79 4.71
C ALA A 167 23.10 33.51 3.44
N ASP A 168 24.26 33.16 2.92
CA ASP A 168 24.65 33.52 1.55
C ASP A 168 23.98 32.51 0.60
N ILE A 169 22.96 32.98 -0.12
CA ILE A 169 22.15 32.15 -1.02
C ILE A 169 22.64 32.34 -2.46
N ASP A 170 22.90 31.23 -3.14
CA ASP A 170 23.22 31.19 -4.57
C ASP A 170 22.26 30.26 -5.32
N ASP A 171 22.49 30.09 -6.62
CA ASP A 171 21.63 29.25 -7.45
C ASP A 171 21.78 27.74 -7.14
N GLN A 172 22.78 27.32 -6.35
CA GLN A 172 23.02 25.93 -5.98
C GLN A 172 22.61 25.61 -4.53
N GLY A 173 22.30 26.60 -3.69
CA GLY A 173 21.96 26.35 -2.29
C GLY A 173 22.25 27.50 -1.31
N LEU A 174 22.44 27.14 -0.04
CA LEU A 174 22.62 28.07 1.08
C LEU A 174 23.95 27.82 1.78
N THR A 175 24.68 28.91 2.09
CA THR A 175 25.93 28.87 2.85
C THR A 175 25.82 29.70 4.12
N TYR A 176 26.18 29.12 5.27
CA TYR A 176 26.27 29.82 6.55
C TYR A 176 27.73 29.89 6.98
N ARG A 177 28.21 31.10 7.25
CA ARG A 177 29.53 31.36 7.85
C ARG A 177 29.30 31.74 9.30
N ILE A 178 29.50 30.78 10.19
CA ILE A 178 29.08 30.89 11.58
C ILE A 178 30.28 30.82 12.51
N ARG A 179 30.21 31.53 13.63
CA ARG A 179 31.14 31.39 14.75
C ARG A 179 30.40 30.76 15.92
N VAL A 180 30.86 29.60 16.38
CA VAL A 180 30.24 28.88 17.49
C VAL A 180 31.18 28.95 18.70
N ASP A 181 30.73 29.60 19.76
CA ASP A 181 31.50 29.73 21.00
C ASP A 181 31.83 28.37 21.64
N ARG A 182 32.77 28.39 22.60
CA ARG A 182 33.20 27.20 23.35
C ARG A 182 31.99 26.50 23.98
N GLN A 183 31.87 25.18 23.77
CA GLN A 183 30.76 24.38 24.32
C GLN A 183 29.36 24.92 23.96
N ALA A 184 29.25 25.71 22.90
CA ALA A 184 28.00 26.33 22.47
C ALA A 184 27.43 25.63 21.23
N ARG A 185 26.25 26.08 20.82
CA ARG A 185 25.57 25.60 19.60
C ARG A 185 25.09 26.75 18.75
N TRP A 186 25.05 26.51 17.45
CA TRP A 186 24.30 27.31 16.48
C TRP A 186 23.17 26.47 15.90
N SER A 187 22.06 27.10 15.52
CA SER A 187 20.92 26.39 14.91
C SER A 187 20.20 27.26 13.89
N THR A 188 19.73 26.64 12.81
CA THR A 188 18.81 27.24 11.84
C THR A 188 17.67 26.27 11.51
N THR A 189 16.52 26.80 11.10
CA THR A 189 15.40 26.03 10.59
C THR A 189 15.21 26.31 9.11
N LEU A 190 15.30 25.25 8.31
CA LEU A 190 15.07 25.24 6.87
C LEU A 190 13.64 24.79 6.61
N ASN A 191 12.87 25.59 5.88
CA ASN A 191 11.52 25.24 5.47
C ASN A 191 11.46 25.13 3.96
N VAL A 192 11.04 23.97 3.47
CA VAL A 192 10.81 23.69 2.05
C VAL A 192 9.32 23.55 1.84
N ARG A 193 8.73 24.50 1.12
CA ARG A 193 7.34 24.42 0.66
C ARG A 193 7.32 23.84 -0.74
N SER A 194 6.80 22.63 -0.89
CA SER A 194 6.35 22.16 -2.21
C SER A 194 5.12 22.98 -2.60
N MET A 195 4.92 23.32 -3.86
CA MET A 195 3.74 24.04 -4.37
C MET A 195 3.24 23.43 -5.67
N VAL A 196 1.93 23.20 -5.75
CA VAL A 196 1.23 22.71 -6.93
C VAL A 196 0.33 23.84 -7.42
N LEU A 197 0.84 24.63 -8.36
CA LEU A 197 0.21 25.90 -8.71
C LEU A 197 -0.84 25.74 -9.81
N ARG A 198 -1.98 26.39 -9.61
CA ARG A 198 -3.01 26.62 -10.62
C ARG A 198 -2.60 27.78 -11.54
N PRO A 199 -3.26 27.96 -12.70
CA PRO A 199 -2.97 29.07 -13.60
C PRO A 199 -3.13 30.48 -12.98
N ASP A 200 -3.92 30.61 -11.91
CA ASP A 200 -4.10 31.86 -11.14
C ASP A 200 -2.97 32.10 -10.11
N GLY A 201 -2.00 31.19 -10.01
CA GLY A 201 -0.87 31.27 -9.08
C GLY A 201 -1.16 30.78 -7.67
N ALA A 202 -2.38 30.34 -7.37
CA ALA A 202 -2.73 29.76 -6.07
C ALA A 202 -2.38 28.27 -6.01
N ASP A 203 -2.03 27.78 -4.82
CA ASP A 203 -1.75 26.37 -4.61
C ASP A 203 -3.07 25.57 -4.56
N ILE A 204 -3.19 24.51 -5.35
CA ILE A 204 -4.40 23.67 -5.38
C ILE A 204 -4.74 23.09 -3.99
N ARG A 205 -3.74 22.96 -3.12
CA ARG A 205 -3.88 22.35 -1.80
C ARG A 205 -4.35 23.30 -0.71
N GLU A 206 -4.47 24.60 -1.00
CA GLU A 206 -5.10 25.55 -0.07
C GLU A 206 -6.58 25.20 0.22
N GLN A 207 -7.19 24.36 -0.63
CA GLN A 207 -8.56 23.85 -0.47
C GLN A 207 -8.66 22.57 0.36
N LEU A 208 -7.53 21.89 0.64
CA LEU A 208 -7.49 20.73 1.53
C LEU A 208 -7.53 21.22 2.99
N ARG A 209 -8.27 20.54 3.87
CA ARG A 209 -8.16 20.78 5.33
C ARG A 209 -6.69 20.61 5.76
N HIS A 210 -6.07 21.37 6.67
CA HIS A 210 -6.54 22.27 7.74
C HIS A 210 -5.76 23.61 7.82
N GLY A 211 -6.37 24.59 8.48
CA GLY A 211 -5.86 25.96 8.63
C GLY A 211 -4.50 26.08 9.32
N HIS A 212 -3.78 27.13 8.91
CA HIS A 212 -2.49 27.56 9.43
C HIS A 212 -2.43 27.58 10.98
N GLY A 213 -1.66 26.67 11.60
CA GLY A 213 -1.27 26.77 13.01
C GLY A 213 -0.79 25.48 13.67
N GLN A 214 0.50 25.43 14.06
CA GLN A 214 1.17 24.37 14.87
C GLN A 214 0.90 22.90 14.45
N VAL A 215 1.16 22.60 13.19
CA VAL A 215 0.90 21.32 12.51
C VAL A 215 1.53 20.09 13.20
N GLY A 216 2.73 20.21 13.78
CA GLY A 216 3.37 19.08 14.48
C GLY A 216 2.66 18.64 15.78
N ALA A 217 1.94 19.55 16.46
CA ALA A 217 1.12 19.18 17.60
C ALA A 217 -0.16 18.46 17.16
N GLN A 218 -0.71 18.84 16.01
CA GLN A 218 -1.89 18.22 15.41
C GLN A 218 -1.61 16.78 14.99
N LEU A 219 -0.53 16.52 14.22
CA LEU A 219 -0.18 15.14 13.80
C LEU A 219 0.06 14.21 15.00
N ARG A 220 0.68 14.70 16.08
CA ARG A 220 0.82 13.93 17.34
C ARG A 220 -0.52 13.62 17.99
N HIS A 221 -1.43 14.59 18.00
CA HIS A 221 -2.77 14.42 18.56
C HIS A 221 -3.57 13.42 17.72
N ASP A 222 -3.56 13.56 16.40
CA ASP A 222 -4.27 12.70 15.45
C ASP A 222 -3.78 11.25 15.52
N LEU A 223 -2.45 11.03 15.64
CA LEU A 223 -1.91 9.69 15.83
C LEU A 223 -2.35 9.08 17.16
N ARG A 224 -2.34 9.85 18.27
CA ARG A 224 -2.79 9.35 19.57
C ARG A 224 -4.27 8.97 19.55
N GLN A 225 -5.10 9.82 18.93
CA GLN A 225 -6.53 9.55 18.78
C GLN A 225 -6.78 8.29 17.94
N TRP A 226 -6.06 8.17 16.81
CA TRP A 226 -6.12 6.98 15.96
C TRP A 226 -5.79 5.70 16.72
N LEU A 227 -4.71 5.71 17.51
CA LEU A 227 -4.30 4.57 18.31
C LEU A 227 -5.28 4.26 19.45
N SER A 228 -5.95 5.26 20.03
CA SER A 228 -6.96 5.04 21.08
C SER A 228 -8.30 4.54 20.55
N ASP A 229 -8.62 4.84 19.29
CA ASP A 229 -9.86 4.41 18.65
C ASP A 229 -9.79 2.94 18.18
N ALA A 230 -8.57 2.42 17.95
CA ALA A 230 -8.34 1.03 17.56
C ALA A 230 -8.48 0.06 18.76
N PRO A 231 -8.88 -1.21 18.51
CA PRO A 231 -8.90 -2.26 19.53
C PRO A 231 -7.54 -2.42 20.24
N ARG A 232 -7.56 -2.75 21.54
CA ARG A 232 -6.32 -3.03 22.29
C ARG A 232 -5.96 -4.50 22.16
N LEU A 233 -4.75 -4.80 21.71
CA LEU A 233 -4.22 -6.15 21.65
C LEU A 233 -3.31 -6.44 22.84
N GLU A 234 -3.62 -7.50 23.59
CA GLU A 234 -2.74 -8.13 24.56
C GLU A 234 -2.45 -9.56 24.10
N CYS A 235 -1.18 -9.92 24.01
CA CYS A 235 -0.80 -11.28 23.61
C CYS A 235 0.55 -11.72 24.18
N ASP A 236 0.72 -13.03 24.35
CA ASP A 236 1.95 -13.60 24.90
C ASP A 236 3.13 -13.57 23.89
N TRP A 237 2.83 -13.50 22.60
CA TRP A 237 3.84 -13.53 21.55
C TRP A 237 4.20 -12.12 21.06
N GLU A 238 5.29 -11.57 21.58
CA GLU A 238 5.80 -10.21 21.29
C GLU A 238 5.84 -9.83 19.80
N PRO A 239 6.25 -10.71 18.86
CA PRO A 239 6.16 -10.45 17.43
C PRO A 239 4.79 -10.00 16.92
N LEU A 240 3.71 -10.60 17.41
CA LEU A 240 2.35 -10.21 17.06
C LEU A 240 2.03 -8.81 17.62
N ALA A 241 2.35 -8.55 18.89
CA ALA A 241 2.13 -7.24 19.52
C ALA A 241 2.91 -6.12 18.80
N THR A 242 4.19 -6.33 18.53
CA THR A 242 5.04 -5.37 17.79
C THR A 242 4.48 -5.11 16.39
N THR A 243 4.10 -6.15 15.66
CA THR A 243 3.58 -6.04 14.30
C THR A 243 2.21 -5.35 14.26
N TYR A 244 1.32 -5.64 15.21
CA TYR A 244 0.02 -4.97 15.34
C TYR A 244 0.17 -3.46 15.57
N ASN A 245 0.98 -3.07 16.57
CA ASN A 245 1.21 -1.67 16.89
C ASN A 245 1.88 -0.94 15.72
N ARG A 246 2.88 -1.57 15.07
CA ARG A 246 3.51 -1.01 13.88
C ARG A 246 2.51 -0.84 12.74
N GLY A 247 1.63 -1.82 12.53
CA GLY A 247 0.60 -1.77 11.50
C GLY A 247 -0.38 -0.63 11.70
N LEU A 248 -0.83 -0.36 12.94
CA LEU A 248 -1.68 0.79 13.22
C LEU A 248 -1.00 2.12 12.92
N VAL A 249 0.28 2.27 13.27
CA VAL A 249 1.08 3.48 12.97
C VAL A 249 1.27 3.64 11.46
N ASP A 250 1.53 2.55 10.74
CA ASP A 250 1.73 2.57 9.29
C ASP A 250 0.43 2.92 8.55
N LEU A 251 -0.72 2.38 8.96
CA LEU A 251 -2.03 2.81 8.45
C LEU A 251 -2.29 4.28 8.73
N ALA A 252 -1.96 4.77 9.93
CA ALA A 252 -2.12 6.19 10.28
C ALA A 252 -1.32 7.09 9.34
N GLY A 253 -0.07 6.69 9.04
CA GLY A 253 0.81 7.42 8.16
C GLY A 253 0.40 7.35 6.69
N LEU A 254 -0.20 6.26 6.22
CA LEU A 254 -0.69 6.14 4.84
C LEU A 254 -1.96 6.96 4.56
N ARG A 255 -2.58 7.59 5.58
CA ARG A 255 -3.79 8.39 5.37
C ARG A 255 -3.49 9.70 4.66
N PHE A 256 -4.31 10.02 3.66
CA PHE A 256 -4.29 11.33 2.99
C PHE A 256 -5.70 11.74 2.55
N SER A 257 -5.87 13.03 2.25
CA SER A 257 -7.10 13.56 1.68
C SER A 257 -6.98 13.71 0.16
N PRO A 258 -7.81 13.00 -0.63
CA PRO A 258 -7.81 13.16 -2.08
C PRO A 258 -8.44 14.49 -2.47
N LEU A 259 -8.04 15.06 -3.62
CA LEU A 259 -8.58 16.34 -4.09
C LEU A 259 -10.11 16.31 -4.31
N ALA A 260 -10.67 15.16 -4.67
CA ALA A 260 -12.11 15.00 -4.90
C ALA A 260 -12.94 14.99 -3.60
N LEU A 261 -12.34 14.60 -2.47
CA LEU A 261 -12.97 14.58 -1.13
C LEU A 261 -12.05 15.26 -0.12
N PRO A 262 -11.91 16.60 -0.16
CA PRO A 262 -10.91 17.37 0.60
C PRO A 262 -11.11 17.37 2.13
N HIS A 263 -12.19 16.74 2.60
CA HIS A 263 -12.58 16.66 4.02
C HIS A 263 -12.66 15.23 4.55
N GLU A 264 -12.40 14.23 3.69
CA GLU A 264 -12.32 12.83 4.07
C GLU A 264 -10.88 12.32 3.91
N THR A 265 -10.56 11.22 4.57
CA THR A 265 -9.23 10.58 4.48
C THR A 265 -9.38 9.15 4.00
N MET A 266 -8.47 8.74 3.13
CA MET A 266 -8.34 7.36 2.64
C MET A 266 -6.89 6.90 2.75
N LEU A 267 -6.63 5.63 2.44
CA LEU A 267 -5.29 5.07 2.42
C LEU A 267 -4.62 5.27 1.06
N ALA A 268 -3.37 5.74 1.07
CA ALA A 268 -2.45 5.57 -0.06
C ALA A 268 -2.05 4.09 -0.15
N ALA A 269 -1.83 3.60 -1.37
CA ALA A 269 -1.58 2.17 -1.59
C ALA A 269 -0.25 1.69 -1.01
N GLY A 270 0.83 2.47 -1.12
CA GLY A 270 2.10 2.14 -0.46
C GLY A 270 3.25 3.03 -0.86
N LEU A 271 4.31 3.05 -0.04
CA LEU A 271 5.45 3.93 -0.26
C LEU A 271 6.72 3.15 -0.62
N PRO A 272 7.56 3.67 -1.52
CA PRO A 272 7.42 4.98 -2.16
C PRO A 272 6.61 4.99 -3.47
N TRP A 273 6.51 3.89 -4.20
CA TRP A 273 6.12 3.90 -5.62
C TRP A 273 4.62 3.98 -5.88
N SER A 274 3.82 3.60 -4.89
CA SER A 274 2.37 3.53 -4.96
C SER A 274 1.71 4.56 -4.03
N ALA A 275 2.36 5.72 -3.85
CA ALA A 275 1.96 6.80 -2.95
C ALA A 275 0.72 7.56 -3.46
N THR A 276 -0.35 6.83 -3.80
CA THR A 276 -1.54 7.36 -4.43
C THR A 276 -2.73 6.42 -4.21
N ILE A 277 -3.86 6.73 -4.85
CA ILE A 277 -5.03 5.88 -4.95
C ILE A 277 -4.73 4.69 -5.88
N ILE A 278 -4.75 3.50 -5.31
CA ILE A 278 -4.95 2.25 -6.05
C ILE A 278 -6.20 1.59 -5.49
N GLY A 279 -7.27 1.54 -6.29
CA GLY A 279 -8.62 1.16 -5.84
C GLY A 279 -8.64 -0.24 -5.22
N ARG A 280 -7.99 -1.21 -5.86
CA ARG A 280 -7.85 -2.57 -5.33
C ARG A 280 -7.18 -2.61 -3.96
N ASP A 281 -6.02 -1.96 -3.83
CA ASP A 281 -5.22 -1.99 -2.60
C ASP A 281 -5.99 -1.31 -1.46
N ALA A 282 -6.67 -0.20 -1.74
CA ALA A 282 -7.53 0.48 -0.78
C ALA A 282 -8.69 -0.42 -0.33
N ILE A 283 -9.37 -1.09 -1.27
CA ILE A 283 -10.47 -2.03 -0.95
C ILE A 283 -9.98 -3.17 -0.06
N LEU A 284 -8.90 -3.85 -0.45
CA LEU A 284 -8.37 -4.99 0.28
C LEU A 284 -7.89 -4.59 1.68
N ALA A 285 -7.16 -3.47 1.79
CA ALA A 285 -6.73 -2.94 3.08
C ALA A 285 -7.94 -2.61 3.98
N CYS A 286 -8.99 -2.00 3.42
CA CYS A 286 -10.22 -1.74 4.16
C CYS A 286 -10.89 -3.03 4.61
N TYR A 287 -11.08 -4.01 3.72
CA TYR A 287 -11.65 -5.32 4.07
C TYR A 287 -10.88 -6.00 5.21
N GLN A 288 -9.55 -6.00 5.12
CA GLN A 288 -8.68 -6.64 6.11
C GLN A 288 -8.74 -5.96 7.49
N THR A 289 -9.05 -4.66 7.52
CA THR A 289 -8.98 -3.83 8.74
C THR A 289 -10.34 -3.40 9.29
N LEU A 290 -11.45 -3.86 8.70
CA LEU A 290 -12.82 -3.54 9.15
C LEU A 290 -13.06 -3.69 10.66
N PRO A 291 -12.59 -4.76 11.34
CA PRO A 291 -12.78 -4.90 12.79
C PRO A 291 -12.02 -3.86 13.63
N PHE A 292 -11.14 -3.07 13.04
CA PHE A 292 -10.17 -2.23 13.74
C PHE A 292 -10.36 -0.75 13.40
N VAL A 293 -10.47 -0.43 12.10
CA VAL A 293 -10.55 0.95 11.59
C VAL A 293 -11.61 1.09 10.49
N PRO A 294 -12.89 0.79 10.78
CA PRO A 294 -13.95 0.66 9.76
C PRO A 294 -14.25 1.95 8.98
N ARG A 295 -13.90 3.12 9.54
CA ARG A 295 -14.16 4.42 8.90
C ARG A 295 -13.47 4.59 7.55
N MET A 296 -12.33 3.93 7.31
CA MET A 296 -11.61 4.04 6.03
C MET A 296 -12.36 3.37 4.87
N ALA A 297 -13.15 2.34 5.15
CA ALA A 297 -13.96 1.67 4.15
C ALA A 297 -15.03 2.60 3.56
N ALA A 298 -15.71 3.38 4.42
CA ALA A 298 -16.74 4.32 3.99
C ALA A 298 -16.22 5.37 3.00
N THR A 299 -15.09 6.03 3.33
CA THR A 299 -14.45 7.00 2.43
C THR A 299 -14.05 6.35 1.11
N THR A 300 -13.43 5.16 1.17
CA THR A 300 -12.98 4.43 -0.01
C THR A 300 -14.16 4.10 -0.93
N LEU A 301 -15.27 3.60 -0.38
CA LEU A 301 -16.48 3.31 -1.14
C LEU A 301 -17.06 4.56 -1.80
N ARG A 302 -17.15 5.69 -1.07
CA ARG A 302 -17.66 6.96 -1.65
C ARG A 302 -16.79 7.47 -2.78
N LEU A 303 -15.47 7.44 -2.61
CA LEU A 303 -14.55 7.93 -3.63
C LEU A 303 -14.59 7.08 -4.90
N LEU A 304 -14.58 5.75 -4.76
CA LEU A 304 -14.64 4.86 -5.93
C LEU A 304 -15.98 4.98 -6.67
N ALA A 305 -17.07 5.21 -5.95
CA ALA A 305 -18.37 5.48 -6.56
C ALA A 305 -18.44 6.85 -7.25
N LEU A 306 -17.75 7.87 -6.73
CA LEU A 306 -17.72 9.21 -7.31
C LEU A 306 -17.06 9.23 -8.70
N ASP A 307 -15.97 8.47 -8.86
CA ASP A 307 -15.20 8.33 -10.10
C ASP A 307 -15.50 6.96 -10.77
N GLN A 308 -16.74 6.45 -10.67
CA GLN A 308 -17.15 5.25 -11.39
C GLN A 308 -17.24 5.55 -12.90
N GLY A 309 -16.78 4.61 -13.73
CA GLY A 309 -16.80 4.75 -15.18
C GLY A 309 -18.22 4.90 -15.73
N MET A 310 -18.38 5.80 -16.69
CA MET A 310 -19.68 6.16 -17.30
C MET A 310 -19.66 6.09 -18.83
N VAL A 311 -18.46 6.04 -19.43
CA VAL A 311 -18.27 6.00 -20.88
C VAL A 311 -17.35 4.86 -21.29
N LEU A 312 -17.29 4.61 -22.60
CA LEU A 312 -16.26 3.75 -23.19
C LEU A 312 -15.08 4.62 -23.58
N ASP A 313 -13.94 4.46 -22.90
CA ASP A 313 -12.67 5.14 -23.19
C ASP A 313 -11.53 4.12 -23.28
N ASP A 314 -11.05 3.89 -24.49
CA ASP A 314 -9.96 2.94 -24.76
C ASP A 314 -8.63 3.35 -24.13
N PHE A 315 -8.37 4.66 -23.98
CA PHE A 315 -7.13 5.15 -23.39
C PHE A 315 -7.11 4.89 -21.89
N ARG A 316 -8.23 5.11 -21.20
CA ARG A 316 -8.35 4.93 -19.74
C ARG A 316 -8.78 3.52 -19.33
N ASP A 317 -9.08 2.64 -20.30
CA ASP A 317 -9.70 1.32 -20.07
C ASP A 317 -11.06 1.43 -19.35
N GLU A 318 -11.75 2.56 -19.54
CA GLU A 318 -13.03 2.90 -18.90
C GLU A 318 -14.19 2.18 -19.59
N GLU A 319 -15.08 1.62 -18.77
CA GLU A 319 -16.35 1.03 -19.20
C GLU A 319 -17.44 1.44 -18.20
N PRO A 320 -18.70 1.60 -18.64
CA PRO A 320 -19.80 1.92 -17.73
C PRO A 320 -19.93 0.93 -16.56
N GLY A 321 -19.96 1.46 -15.34
CA GLY A 321 -20.05 0.69 -14.09
C GLY A 321 -18.72 0.20 -13.53
N LYS A 322 -17.61 0.34 -14.26
CA LYS A 322 -16.28 -0.08 -13.82
C LYS A 322 -15.71 0.86 -12.77
N MET A 323 -15.06 0.32 -11.74
CA MET A 323 -14.43 1.12 -10.69
C MET A 323 -12.99 1.48 -11.04
N LEU A 324 -12.56 2.69 -10.67
CA LEU A 324 -11.20 3.17 -10.95
C LEU A 324 -10.14 2.27 -10.28
N ASN A 325 -9.09 1.95 -11.01
CA ASN A 325 -7.97 1.17 -10.49
C ASN A 325 -6.84 2.06 -9.97
N GLU A 326 -6.48 3.13 -10.68
CA GLU A 326 -5.36 3.98 -10.31
C GLU A 326 -5.60 5.44 -10.68
N PHE A 327 -5.26 6.36 -9.78
CA PHE A 327 -5.29 7.80 -10.01
C PHE A 327 -3.92 8.40 -9.67
N ARG A 328 -3.38 9.31 -10.49
CA ARG A 328 -2.07 9.95 -10.30
C ARG A 328 -2.16 11.47 -10.53
N TYR A 329 -1.39 12.24 -9.77
CA TYR A 329 -1.33 13.71 -9.86
C TYR A 329 -0.11 14.23 -10.66
N GLY A 330 0.68 13.31 -11.23
CA GLY A 330 1.94 13.60 -11.91
C GLY A 330 1.76 14.17 -13.32
N GLU A 331 2.85 14.74 -13.85
CA GLU A 331 2.89 15.41 -15.16
C GLU A 331 2.37 14.52 -16.30
N MET A 332 2.84 13.27 -16.38
CA MET A 332 2.49 12.36 -17.48
C MET A 332 0.99 12.03 -17.52
N ALA A 333 0.34 11.99 -16.37
CA ALA A 333 -1.11 11.78 -16.28
C ALA A 333 -1.89 13.07 -16.63
N ALA A 334 -1.33 14.24 -16.30
CA ALA A 334 -1.93 15.54 -16.62
C ALA A 334 -1.92 15.86 -18.13
N PHE A 335 -0.96 15.31 -18.88
CA PHE A 335 -0.86 15.46 -20.34
C PHE A 335 -1.34 14.23 -21.13
N GLU A 336 -1.99 13.27 -20.46
CA GLU A 336 -2.51 12.04 -21.10
C GLU A 336 -1.42 11.27 -21.89
N GLU A 337 -0.17 11.36 -21.44
CA GLU A 337 0.92 10.49 -21.91
C GLU A 337 0.80 9.09 -21.28
N ARG A 338 0.11 9.03 -20.14
CA ARG A 338 -0.20 7.84 -19.35
C ARG A 338 -1.65 7.96 -18.83
N PRO A 339 -2.38 6.85 -18.65
CA PRO A 339 -3.83 6.90 -18.47
C PRO A 339 -4.32 7.14 -17.05
N GLN A 340 -3.44 7.30 -16.05
CA GLN A 340 -3.80 7.35 -14.62
C GLN A 340 -4.49 8.66 -14.16
N SER A 341 -5.52 9.12 -14.85
CA SER A 341 -6.24 10.36 -14.51
C SER A 341 -7.75 10.38 -14.87
N PRO A 342 -8.59 9.44 -14.40
CA PRO A 342 -8.34 8.14 -13.75
C PRO A 342 -8.07 6.99 -14.74
N TYR A 343 -7.43 5.91 -14.28
CA TYR A 343 -7.23 4.67 -15.04
C TYR A 343 -8.05 3.50 -14.47
N TYR A 344 -8.70 2.73 -15.34
CA TYR A 344 -9.62 1.64 -14.98
C TYR A 344 -9.11 0.25 -15.37
N GLY A 345 -7.81 0.08 -15.64
CA GLY A 345 -7.23 -1.22 -16.01
C GLY A 345 -7.08 -2.24 -14.88
N GLY A 346 -8.10 -2.39 -14.03
CA GLY A 346 -8.23 -3.41 -12.98
C GLY A 346 -9.65 -4.00 -13.00
N ALA A 347 -9.79 -5.23 -13.47
CA ALA A 347 -11.06 -5.96 -13.56
C ALA A 347 -11.51 -6.52 -12.20
N ASP A 348 -10.60 -6.60 -11.23
CA ASP A 348 -10.86 -7.04 -9.87
C ASP A 348 -11.51 -5.97 -8.98
N VAL A 349 -11.25 -4.68 -9.26
CA VAL A 349 -11.75 -3.56 -8.43
C VAL A 349 -13.28 -3.53 -8.38
N THR A 350 -13.94 -3.69 -9.52
CA THR A 350 -15.40 -3.60 -9.64
C THR A 350 -16.16 -4.64 -8.81
N PRO A 351 -15.87 -5.95 -8.91
CA PRO A 351 -16.51 -6.93 -8.02
C PRO A 351 -16.08 -6.74 -6.55
N LEU A 352 -14.81 -6.40 -6.28
CA LEU A 352 -14.33 -6.18 -4.91
C LEU A 352 -15.01 -4.98 -4.22
N PHE A 353 -15.43 -3.96 -4.97
CA PHE A 353 -16.22 -2.85 -4.43
C PHE A 353 -17.53 -3.34 -3.80
N VAL A 354 -18.26 -4.22 -4.49
CA VAL A 354 -19.53 -4.80 -3.98
C VAL A 354 -19.25 -5.68 -2.76
N VAL A 355 -18.16 -6.45 -2.79
CA VAL A 355 -17.73 -7.28 -1.66
C VAL A 355 -17.45 -6.43 -0.42
N LEU A 356 -16.73 -5.32 -0.58
CA LEU A 356 -16.43 -4.41 0.52
C LEU A 356 -17.69 -3.70 1.04
N LEU A 357 -18.58 -3.25 0.16
CA LEU A 357 -19.82 -2.56 0.58
C LEU A 357 -20.66 -3.45 1.50
N ASP A 358 -20.82 -4.72 1.12
CA ASP A 358 -21.56 -5.70 1.90
C ASP A 358 -20.85 -6.04 3.22
N GLU A 359 -19.54 -6.30 3.18
CA GLU A 359 -18.79 -6.62 4.39
C GLU A 359 -18.76 -5.42 5.36
N TYR A 360 -18.62 -4.19 4.83
CA TYR A 360 -18.70 -2.96 5.61
C TYR A 360 -20.05 -2.84 6.33
N GLU A 361 -21.16 -3.07 5.62
CA GLU A 361 -22.49 -3.05 6.24
C GLU A 361 -22.56 -4.11 7.34
N ARG A 362 -22.15 -5.36 7.09
CA ARG A 362 -22.17 -6.44 8.11
C ARG A 362 -21.48 -6.04 9.41
N TRP A 363 -20.33 -5.37 9.32
CA TRP A 363 -19.58 -4.91 10.50
C TRP A 363 -20.18 -3.68 11.17
N THR A 364 -20.61 -2.69 10.40
CA THR A 364 -20.95 -1.34 10.92
C THR A 364 -22.44 -1.10 11.17
N GLY A 365 -23.31 -1.78 10.43
CA GLY A 365 -24.75 -1.50 10.43
C GLY A 365 -25.14 -0.23 9.66
N ASP A 366 -24.23 0.38 8.89
CA ASP A 366 -24.52 1.59 8.12
C ASP A 366 -25.34 1.28 6.85
N ALA A 367 -26.64 1.07 7.06
CA ALA A 367 -27.62 0.85 6.01
C ALA A 367 -27.84 2.10 5.12
N ASP A 368 -27.51 3.29 5.61
CA ASP A 368 -27.69 4.53 4.86
C ASP A 368 -26.63 4.66 3.78
N LEU A 369 -25.37 4.30 4.07
CA LEU A 369 -24.34 4.24 3.03
C LEU A 369 -24.69 3.22 1.94
N VAL A 370 -25.21 2.04 2.30
CA VAL A 370 -25.64 1.02 1.33
C VAL A 370 -26.75 1.52 0.41
N ARG A 371 -27.72 2.25 0.95
CA ARG A 371 -28.79 2.86 0.15
C ARG A 371 -28.27 3.99 -0.74
N ASN A 372 -27.37 4.82 -0.22
CA ASN A 372 -26.76 5.91 -0.99
C ASN A 372 -25.88 5.41 -2.14
N LEU A 373 -25.28 4.21 -2.02
CA LEU A 373 -24.41 3.61 -3.04
C LEU A 373 -25.13 2.55 -3.89
N GLU A 374 -26.46 2.49 -3.85
CA GLU A 374 -27.25 1.53 -4.62
C GLU A 374 -26.95 1.60 -6.12
N ASP A 375 -27.03 2.79 -6.71
CA ASP A 375 -26.80 2.98 -8.15
C ASP A 375 -25.40 2.52 -8.57
N ALA A 376 -24.39 2.89 -7.77
CA ALA A 376 -23.01 2.50 -8.04
C ALA A 376 -22.80 0.98 -7.93
N ALA A 377 -23.40 0.35 -6.92
CA ALA A 377 -23.32 -1.10 -6.73
C ALA A 377 -24.07 -1.87 -7.83
N ARG A 378 -25.24 -1.38 -8.28
CA ARG A 378 -25.98 -1.95 -9.42
C ARG A 378 -25.20 -1.81 -10.72
N ALA A 379 -24.57 -0.65 -10.95
CA ALA A 379 -23.73 -0.44 -12.13
C ALA A 379 -22.50 -1.36 -12.12
N ALA A 380 -21.88 -1.58 -10.95
CA ALA A 380 -20.78 -2.53 -10.80
C ALA A 380 -21.21 -3.98 -11.08
N LEU A 381 -22.38 -4.40 -10.56
CA LEU A 381 -22.95 -5.72 -10.83
C LEU A 381 -23.35 -5.89 -12.31
N HIS A 382 -23.85 -4.83 -12.94
CA HIS A 382 -24.16 -4.81 -14.36
C HIS A 382 -22.90 -4.92 -15.22
N TRP A 383 -21.81 -4.24 -14.84
CA TRP A 383 -20.52 -4.34 -15.51
C TRP A 383 -20.00 -5.78 -15.55
N ILE A 384 -20.16 -6.55 -14.47
CA ILE A 384 -19.77 -7.98 -14.41
C ILE A 384 -20.47 -8.81 -15.50
N ASP A 385 -21.74 -8.50 -15.81
CA ASP A 385 -22.55 -9.28 -16.75
C ASP A 385 -22.42 -8.80 -18.20
N GLU A 386 -22.31 -7.49 -18.43
CA GLU A 386 -22.35 -6.94 -19.79
C GLU A 386 -20.96 -6.64 -20.36
N TYR A 387 -20.11 -5.95 -19.59
CA TYR A 387 -18.84 -5.43 -20.10
C TYR A 387 -17.68 -6.38 -19.83
N ALA A 388 -17.72 -7.11 -18.71
CA ALA A 388 -16.69 -8.08 -18.38
C ALA A 388 -16.89 -9.43 -19.09
N ASP A 389 -18.11 -9.79 -19.48
CA ASP A 389 -18.39 -11.00 -20.27
C ASP A 389 -18.12 -10.79 -21.76
N LEU A 390 -16.85 -10.51 -22.10
CA LEU A 390 -16.41 -10.22 -23.47
C LEU A 390 -16.72 -11.34 -24.47
N ARG A 391 -17.01 -12.55 -23.97
CA ARG A 391 -17.26 -13.75 -24.77
C ARG A 391 -18.70 -14.24 -24.74
N GLY A 392 -19.56 -13.67 -23.90
CA GLY A 392 -20.93 -14.14 -23.70
C GLY A 392 -21.01 -15.56 -23.12
N ASP A 393 -19.97 -16.01 -22.41
CA ASP A 393 -19.90 -17.34 -21.78
C ASP A 393 -20.10 -17.29 -20.26
N GLY A 394 -20.37 -16.09 -19.73
CA GLY A 394 -20.66 -15.81 -18.35
C GLY A 394 -19.45 -15.86 -17.43
N TYR A 395 -18.24 -15.66 -17.97
CA TYR A 395 -17.01 -15.41 -17.21
C TYR A 395 -16.60 -13.93 -17.30
N VAL A 396 -15.86 -13.47 -16.29
CA VAL A 396 -15.18 -12.17 -16.30
C VAL A 396 -13.89 -12.31 -17.09
N TRP A 397 -13.85 -11.71 -18.27
CA TRP A 397 -12.70 -11.60 -19.14
C TRP A 397 -12.08 -10.20 -19.05
N TYR A 398 -10.77 -10.10 -19.22
CA TYR A 398 -10.11 -8.81 -19.43
C TYR A 398 -9.26 -8.80 -20.70
N GLN A 399 -9.20 -7.62 -21.30
CA GLN A 399 -8.30 -7.26 -22.37
C GLN A 399 -7.97 -5.78 -22.24
N ARG A 400 -6.68 -5.44 -22.29
CA ARG A 400 -6.26 -4.04 -22.33
C ARG A 400 -6.74 -3.39 -23.63
N ARG A 401 -7.37 -2.23 -23.52
CA ARG A 401 -7.80 -1.39 -24.64
C ARG A 401 -6.69 -0.41 -25.00
N ASN A 402 -5.95 0.08 -24.00
CA ASN A 402 -4.74 0.86 -24.21
C ASN A 402 -3.51 -0.04 -24.45
N GLU A 403 -3.27 -0.44 -25.70
CA GLU A 403 -2.15 -1.33 -26.04
C GLU A 403 -0.75 -0.71 -25.86
N ARG A 404 -0.67 0.63 -25.78
CA ARG A 404 0.59 1.37 -25.70
C ARG A 404 1.10 1.51 -24.28
N THR A 405 0.23 1.89 -23.36
CA THR A 405 0.60 2.31 -22.00
C THR A 405 -0.25 1.69 -20.90
N GLY A 406 -1.30 0.95 -21.25
CA GLY A 406 -2.12 0.18 -20.31
C GLY A 406 -1.39 -1.04 -19.77
N ALA A 407 -1.79 -1.46 -18.57
CA ALA A 407 -1.30 -2.66 -17.91
C ALA A 407 -1.62 -3.90 -18.76
N MET A 408 -0.72 -4.90 -18.76
CA MET A 408 -0.92 -6.13 -19.52
C MET A 408 -1.98 -7.04 -18.87
N ASN A 409 -2.01 -7.09 -17.54
CA ASN A 409 -2.94 -7.90 -16.77
C ASN A 409 -3.80 -6.97 -15.92
N HIS A 410 -5.12 -7.18 -15.94
CA HIS A 410 -6.09 -6.40 -15.15
C HIS A 410 -6.53 -7.14 -13.89
N CYS A 411 -5.64 -7.93 -13.30
CA CYS A 411 -5.87 -8.61 -12.02
C CYS A 411 -4.76 -8.25 -11.03
N TRP A 412 -4.84 -8.74 -9.79
CA TRP A 412 -3.85 -8.44 -8.76
C TRP A 412 -2.43 -8.83 -9.15
N LYS A 413 -2.25 -9.85 -9.98
CA LYS A 413 -0.98 -10.22 -10.60
C LYS A 413 -0.74 -9.42 -11.89
N ASP A 414 -0.72 -8.09 -11.76
CA ASP A 414 -0.72 -7.15 -12.89
C ASP A 414 0.59 -7.10 -13.70
N SER A 415 1.67 -7.71 -13.21
CA SER A 415 2.93 -7.74 -13.97
C SER A 415 2.84 -8.59 -15.25
N PRO A 416 3.49 -8.21 -16.37
CA PRO A 416 3.25 -8.81 -17.68
C PRO A 416 3.39 -10.33 -17.79
N GLU A 417 4.31 -10.93 -17.04
CA GLU A 417 4.64 -12.36 -17.13
C GLU A 417 3.89 -13.24 -16.13
N ALA A 418 3.06 -12.66 -15.26
CA ALA A 418 2.52 -13.36 -14.10
C ALA A 418 1.50 -14.46 -14.44
N ILE A 419 0.79 -14.30 -15.55
CA ILE A 419 -0.18 -15.27 -16.04
C ILE A 419 0.52 -16.08 -17.14
N CYS A 420 0.91 -17.31 -16.82
CA CYS A 420 1.68 -18.17 -17.71
C CYS A 420 1.22 -19.63 -17.58
N TYR A 421 1.47 -20.43 -18.62
CA TYR A 421 1.33 -21.89 -18.54
C TYR A 421 2.49 -22.49 -17.74
N ARG A 422 2.36 -23.77 -17.38
CA ARG A 422 3.40 -24.54 -16.69
C ARG A 422 4.74 -24.57 -17.43
N ASP A 423 4.68 -24.64 -18.77
CA ASP A 423 5.85 -24.62 -19.65
C ASP A 423 6.49 -23.22 -19.85
N GLY A 424 5.86 -22.18 -19.30
CA GLY A 424 6.33 -20.80 -19.38
C GLY A 424 5.85 -20.04 -20.63
N ARG A 425 5.01 -20.63 -21.48
CA ARG A 425 4.30 -19.86 -22.51
C ARG A 425 3.39 -18.81 -21.85
N LEU A 426 3.17 -17.69 -22.53
CA LEU A 426 2.19 -16.67 -22.10
C LEU A 426 0.91 -16.85 -22.94
N PRO A 427 -0.29 -16.89 -22.34
CA PRO A 427 -1.56 -17.00 -23.06
C PRO A 427 -1.84 -15.74 -23.89
N GLY A 428 -2.71 -15.84 -24.90
CA GLY A 428 -3.23 -14.68 -25.63
C GLY A 428 -4.16 -13.82 -24.76
N LEU A 429 -4.69 -12.72 -25.32
CA LEU A 429 -5.83 -11.98 -24.77
C LEU A 429 -7.08 -12.24 -25.64
N PRO A 430 -8.32 -12.10 -25.10
CA PRO A 430 -8.64 -11.84 -23.69
C PRO A 430 -8.31 -13.04 -22.77
N ARG A 431 -8.26 -12.80 -21.46
CA ARG A 431 -8.01 -13.83 -20.43
C ARG A 431 -9.07 -13.79 -19.35
N ALA A 432 -9.44 -14.95 -18.82
CA ALA A 432 -10.30 -15.08 -17.65
C ALA A 432 -9.51 -15.73 -16.52
N THR A 433 -8.92 -14.95 -15.62
CA THR A 433 -8.18 -15.49 -14.46
C THR A 433 -9.14 -16.01 -13.40
N CYS A 434 -8.73 -17.04 -12.65
CA CYS A 434 -9.64 -17.77 -11.78
C CYS A 434 -10.15 -16.92 -10.61
N GLU A 435 -9.32 -16.08 -10.01
CA GLU A 435 -9.72 -15.23 -8.89
C GLU A 435 -10.77 -14.20 -9.26
N LEU A 436 -10.76 -13.67 -10.50
CA LEU A 436 -11.80 -12.75 -10.98
C LEU A 436 -13.18 -13.42 -10.96
N GLN A 437 -13.24 -14.72 -11.28
CA GLN A 437 -14.48 -15.48 -11.25
C GLN A 437 -14.96 -15.68 -9.80
N GLY A 438 -14.02 -15.93 -8.89
CA GLY A 438 -14.29 -15.95 -7.45
C GLY A 438 -14.86 -14.62 -6.95
N TYR A 439 -14.25 -13.50 -7.31
CA TYR A 439 -14.73 -12.18 -6.91
C TYR A 439 -16.10 -11.86 -7.49
N ALA A 440 -16.35 -12.19 -8.76
CA ALA A 440 -17.65 -12.02 -9.38
C ALA A 440 -18.74 -12.88 -8.69
N TYR A 441 -18.41 -14.12 -8.33
CA TYR A 441 -19.30 -14.97 -7.55
C TYR A 441 -19.64 -14.35 -6.18
N ASP A 442 -18.64 -13.90 -5.43
CA ASP A 442 -18.86 -13.31 -4.09
C ASP A 442 -19.64 -11.98 -4.21
N ALA A 443 -19.30 -11.14 -5.17
CA ALA A 443 -20.01 -9.90 -5.46
C ALA A 443 -21.50 -10.15 -5.76
N LYS A 444 -21.84 -11.16 -6.57
CA LYS A 444 -23.24 -11.52 -6.85
C LYS A 444 -23.96 -12.04 -5.62
N ARG A 445 -23.31 -12.89 -4.80
CA ARG A 445 -23.90 -13.40 -3.54
C ARG A 445 -24.20 -12.28 -2.55
N ARG A 446 -23.24 -11.35 -2.39
CA ARG A 446 -23.35 -10.20 -1.50
C ARG A 446 -24.32 -9.14 -2.03
N GLY A 447 -24.24 -8.82 -3.32
CA GLY A 447 -25.19 -7.96 -4.02
C GLY A 447 -26.62 -8.46 -3.91
N ALA A 448 -26.86 -9.78 -3.92
CA ALA A 448 -28.20 -10.33 -3.68
C ALA A 448 -28.72 -10.02 -2.27
N ARG A 449 -27.87 -10.12 -1.25
CA ARG A 449 -28.24 -9.71 0.12
C ARG A 449 -28.58 -8.23 0.15
N LEU A 450 -27.71 -7.39 -0.42
CA LEU A 450 -27.93 -5.94 -0.46
C LEU A 450 -29.27 -5.58 -1.14
N ALA A 451 -29.56 -6.20 -2.29
CA ALA A 451 -30.79 -6.00 -3.03
C ALA A 451 -32.04 -6.40 -2.23
N ARG A 452 -31.97 -7.51 -1.51
CA ARG A 452 -33.08 -8.04 -0.71
C ARG A 452 -33.33 -7.23 0.56
N GLU A 453 -32.27 -6.84 1.26
CA GLU A 453 -32.36 -6.23 2.60
C GLU A 453 -32.49 -4.70 2.57
N PHE A 454 -31.86 -4.01 1.61
CA PHE A 454 -31.74 -2.54 1.63
C PHE A 454 -32.37 -1.84 0.43
N TRP A 455 -32.34 -2.46 -0.75
CA TRP A 455 -32.86 -1.86 -1.98
C TRP A 455 -34.32 -2.23 -2.29
N GLY A 456 -34.91 -3.15 -1.51
CA GLY A 456 -36.30 -3.57 -1.68
C GLY A 456 -36.58 -4.34 -2.98
N ASP A 457 -35.57 -5.02 -3.54
CA ASP A 457 -35.63 -5.68 -4.84
C ASP A 457 -35.29 -7.19 -4.72
N PRO A 458 -36.18 -8.00 -4.14
CA PRO A 458 -35.95 -9.44 -3.98
C PRO A 458 -35.89 -10.19 -5.31
N ALA A 459 -36.55 -9.69 -6.36
CA ALA A 459 -36.49 -10.32 -7.68
C ALA A 459 -35.10 -10.20 -8.32
N TYR A 460 -34.44 -9.04 -8.16
CA TYR A 460 -33.05 -8.90 -8.55
C TYR A 460 -32.12 -9.75 -7.70
N ALA A 461 -32.36 -9.81 -6.37
CA ALA A 461 -31.60 -10.69 -5.50
C ALA A 461 -31.64 -12.15 -5.99
N ASP A 462 -32.83 -12.69 -6.28
CA ASP A 462 -32.98 -14.06 -6.76
C ASP A 462 -32.29 -14.28 -8.12
N ARG A 463 -32.25 -13.25 -8.98
CA ARG A 463 -31.49 -13.30 -10.25
C ARG A 463 -29.99 -13.42 -9.99
N LEU A 464 -29.44 -12.58 -9.11
CA LEU A 464 -28.02 -12.60 -8.74
C LEU A 464 -27.63 -13.94 -8.12
N GLU A 465 -28.48 -14.51 -7.25
CA GLU A 465 -28.22 -15.83 -6.64
C GLU A 465 -28.20 -16.96 -7.68
N ARG A 466 -29.12 -16.96 -8.64
CA ARG A 466 -29.10 -17.93 -9.75
C ARG A 466 -27.85 -17.80 -10.59
N GLN A 467 -27.50 -16.58 -11.00
CA GLN A 467 -26.28 -16.33 -11.78
C GLN A 467 -25.01 -16.76 -11.02
N ALA A 468 -24.94 -16.50 -9.71
CA ALA A 468 -23.82 -16.95 -8.87
C ALA A 468 -23.75 -18.49 -8.80
N ALA A 469 -24.88 -19.17 -8.64
CA ALA A 469 -24.93 -20.63 -8.62
C ALA A 469 -24.48 -21.24 -9.97
N GLU A 470 -24.93 -20.68 -11.09
CA GLU A 470 -24.52 -21.08 -12.43
C GLU A 470 -23.02 -20.84 -12.66
N LEU A 471 -22.49 -19.69 -12.25
CA LEU A 471 -21.07 -19.38 -12.32
C LEU A 471 -20.25 -20.38 -11.50
N LYS A 472 -20.66 -20.69 -10.26
CA LYS A 472 -20.00 -21.70 -9.41
C LYS A 472 -19.96 -23.07 -10.10
N GLN A 473 -21.06 -23.51 -10.71
CA GLN A 473 -21.11 -24.79 -11.43
C GLN A 473 -20.20 -24.79 -12.67
N ARG A 474 -20.27 -23.77 -13.53
CA ARG A 474 -19.43 -23.66 -14.73
C ARG A 474 -17.95 -23.59 -14.36
N PHE A 475 -17.59 -22.74 -13.39
CA PHE A 475 -16.20 -22.57 -12.93
C PHE A 475 -15.59 -23.89 -12.47
N ASN A 476 -16.31 -24.64 -11.61
CA ASN A 476 -15.82 -25.93 -11.15
C ASN A 476 -15.74 -26.96 -12.29
N ARG A 477 -16.51 -26.84 -13.37
CA ARG A 477 -16.33 -27.72 -14.54
C ARG A 477 -15.10 -27.32 -15.38
N ASP A 478 -14.96 -26.04 -15.70
CA ASP A 478 -14.07 -25.58 -16.77
C ASP A 478 -12.66 -25.24 -16.29
N PHE A 479 -12.49 -24.81 -15.04
CA PHE A 479 -11.16 -24.44 -14.50
C PHE A 479 -10.45 -25.61 -13.80
N TRP A 480 -11.09 -26.76 -13.61
CA TRP A 480 -10.47 -27.86 -12.86
C TRP A 480 -9.53 -28.69 -13.70
N ILE A 481 -8.28 -28.79 -13.27
CA ILE A 481 -7.25 -29.63 -13.86
C ILE A 481 -7.25 -30.97 -13.12
N ARG A 482 -7.92 -31.96 -13.72
CA ARG A 482 -8.15 -33.27 -13.08
C ARG A 482 -6.87 -33.99 -12.69
N ASP A 483 -5.88 -34.02 -13.58
CA ASP A 483 -4.64 -34.78 -13.36
C ASP A 483 -3.77 -34.22 -12.23
N GLY A 484 -3.94 -32.92 -11.93
CA GLY A 484 -3.21 -32.24 -10.88
C GLY A 484 -4.02 -32.00 -9.60
N GLU A 485 -5.34 -32.12 -9.67
CA GLU A 485 -6.28 -31.77 -8.60
C GLU A 485 -6.13 -30.32 -8.11
N TYR A 486 -6.06 -29.37 -9.04
CA TYR A 486 -6.03 -27.95 -8.76
C TYR A 486 -6.80 -27.14 -9.82
N PHE A 487 -6.99 -25.84 -9.60
CA PHE A 487 -7.63 -24.95 -10.56
C PHE A 487 -6.61 -24.28 -11.47
N ALA A 488 -6.90 -24.23 -12.76
CA ALA A 488 -6.19 -23.43 -13.75
C ALA A 488 -6.09 -21.97 -13.29
N LEU A 489 -4.95 -21.34 -13.55
CA LEU A 489 -4.71 -19.93 -13.24
C LEU A 489 -5.63 -19.03 -14.06
N ALA A 490 -5.90 -19.42 -15.30
CA ALA A 490 -6.81 -18.71 -16.20
C ALA A 490 -7.36 -19.64 -17.29
N LEU A 491 -8.32 -19.14 -18.05
CA LEU A 491 -8.62 -19.63 -19.40
C LEU A 491 -8.01 -18.68 -20.44
N GLY A 492 -7.41 -19.28 -21.47
CA GLY A 492 -6.96 -18.57 -22.67
C GLY A 492 -8.13 -18.25 -23.63
N PRO A 493 -7.88 -17.45 -24.68
CA PRO A 493 -8.91 -17.04 -25.63
C PRO A 493 -9.56 -18.23 -26.36
N ASP A 494 -8.83 -19.33 -26.54
CA ASP A 494 -9.33 -20.56 -27.17
C ASP A 494 -10.07 -21.49 -26.18
N GLY A 495 -10.21 -21.07 -24.91
CA GLY A 495 -10.83 -21.86 -23.84
C GLY A 495 -9.89 -22.90 -23.20
N ASP A 496 -8.61 -22.85 -23.53
CA ASP A 496 -7.60 -23.74 -22.95
C ASP A 496 -7.21 -23.33 -21.52
N GLN A 497 -6.95 -24.32 -20.68
CA GLN A 497 -6.59 -24.11 -19.28
C GLN A 497 -5.13 -23.65 -19.17
N VAL A 498 -4.92 -22.46 -18.60
CA VAL A 498 -3.59 -21.96 -18.23
C VAL A 498 -3.17 -22.67 -16.95
N ASP A 499 -2.32 -23.68 -17.08
CA ASP A 499 -2.13 -24.76 -16.12
C ASP A 499 -1.01 -24.54 -15.09
N ALA A 500 -0.49 -23.31 -14.95
CA ALA A 500 0.51 -23.07 -13.93
C ALA A 500 -0.07 -23.13 -12.51
N LEU A 501 0.63 -23.82 -11.61
CA LEU A 501 0.27 -23.90 -10.19
C LEU A 501 0.59 -22.57 -9.48
N ALA A 502 -0.43 -21.91 -8.93
CA ALA A 502 -0.33 -20.56 -8.38
C ALA A 502 -1.18 -20.36 -7.12
N SER A 503 -0.86 -19.32 -6.34
CA SER A 503 -1.56 -18.98 -5.09
C SER A 503 -3.03 -18.57 -5.25
N ASN A 504 -3.47 -18.17 -6.45
CA ASN A 504 -4.80 -17.64 -6.73
C ASN A 504 -5.94 -18.55 -6.23
N MET A 505 -5.69 -19.85 -6.09
CA MET A 505 -6.68 -20.79 -5.55
C MET A 505 -7.11 -20.48 -4.11
N GLY A 506 -6.27 -19.85 -3.30
CA GLY A 506 -6.70 -19.40 -1.97
C GLY A 506 -7.75 -18.30 -2.02
N HIS A 507 -7.73 -17.45 -3.06
CA HIS A 507 -8.78 -16.46 -3.30
C HIS A 507 -10.10 -17.11 -3.73
N LEU A 508 -10.05 -18.28 -4.38
CA LEU A 508 -11.24 -19.10 -4.68
C LEU A 508 -11.86 -19.65 -3.39
N LEU A 509 -11.04 -20.08 -2.43
CA LEU A 509 -11.53 -20.48 -1.10
C LEU A 509 -12.09 -19.27 -0.34
N TRP A 510 -11.45 -18.10 -0.42
CA TRP A 510 -11.95 -16.89 0.23
C TRP A 510 -13.34 -16.47 -0.28
N SER A 511 -13.51 -16.44 -1.60
CA SER A 511 -14.80 -16.12 -2.25
C SER A 511 -15.90 -17.18 -2.04
N GLY A 512 -15.53 -18.43 -1.75
CA GLY A 512 -16.49 -19.52 -1.55
C GLY A 512 -17.00 -20.17 -2.85
N ILE A 513 -16.34 -19.92 -3.98
CA ILE A 513 -16.71 -20.49 -5.28
C ILE A 513 -16.31 -21.97 -5.40
N VAL A 514 -15.33 -22.45 -4.63
CA VAL A 514 -14.83 -23.83 -4.71
C VAL A 514 -15.90 -24.83 -4.24
N GLU A 515 -16.09 -25.91 -5.01
CA GLU A 515 -16.89 -27.05 -4.57
C GLU A 515 -16.23 -27.74 -3.37
N GLU A 516 -17.03 -28.06 -2.35
CA GLU A 516 -16.57 -28.54 -1.05
C GLU A 516 -15.72 -29.82 -1.18
N SER A 517 -16.02 -30.68 -2.16
CA SER A 517 -15.29 -31.91 -2.47
C SER A 517 -13.84 -31.69 -2.93
N ARG A 518 -13.49 -30.50 -3.42
CA ARG A 518 -12.18 -30.16 -3.99
C ARG A 518 -11.31 -29.32 -3.07
N ALA A 519 -11.92 -28.70 -2.07
CA ALA A 519 -11.23 -27.84 -1.12
C ALA A 519 -10.04 -28.53 -0.41
N PRO A 520 -10.11 -29.84 -0.04
CA PRO A 520 -8.96 -30.53 0.55
C PRO A 520 -7.72 -30.59 -0.35
N ALA A 521 -7.91 -30.84 -1.66
CA ALA A 521 -6.81 -30.88 -2.61
C ALA A 521 -6.17 -29.49 -2.78
N VAL A 522 -6.99 -28.44 -2.86
CA VAL A 522 -6.51 -27.06 -2.92
C VAL A 522 -5.71 -26.69 -1.67
N ALA A 523 -6.21 -27.02 -0.47
CA ALA A 523 -5.49 -26.80 0.79
C ALA A 523 -4.13 -27.53 0.80
N GLY A 524 -4.11 -28.78 0.32
CA GLY A 524 -2.88 -29.57 0.17
C GLY A 524 -1.85 -28.94 -0.76
N HIS A 525 -2.28 -28.34 -1.89
CA HIS A 525 -1.37 -27.62 -2.79
C HIS A 525 -0.83 -26.34 -2.18
N LEU A 526 -1.68 -25.55 -1.50
CA LEU A 526 -1.31 -24.27 -0.88
C LEU A 526 -0.23 -24.45 0.19
N LEU A 527 -0.31 -25.50 1.02
CA LEU A 527 0.69 -25.85 2.02
C LEU A 527 1.75 -26.85 1.53
N GLY A 528 1.64 -27.30 0.28
CA GLY A 528 2.57 -28.23 -0.33
C GLY A 528 3.91 -27.58 -0.70
N PRO A 529 4.97 -28.38 -0.92
CA PRO A 529 6.32 -27.89 -1.20
C PRO A 529 6.45 -27.10 -2.52
N GLY A 530 5.44 -27.20 -3.40
CA GLY A 530 5.34 -26.38 -4.60
C GLY A 530 5.13 -24.91 -4.25
N LEU A 531 4.12 -24.58 -3.44
CA LEU A 531 3.75 -23.20 -3.15
C LEU A 531 4.27 -22.71 -1.80
N PHE A 532 4.26 -23.55 -0.76
CA PHE A 532 4.64 -23.11 0.57
C PHE A 532 6.17 -23.13 0.76
N SER A 533 6.73 -21.97 1.11
CA SER A 533 8.17 -21.79 1.32
C SER A 533 8.62 -22.05 2.75
N GLY A 534 7.70 -22.20 3.69
CA GLY A 534 7.95 -22.12 5.14
C GLY A 534 7.93 -20.69 5.69
N TRP A 535 7.99 -19.68 4.82
CA TRP A 535 7.71 -18.27 5.16
C TRP A 535 6.31 -17.81 4.72
N GLY A 536 5.67 -18.55 3.82
CA GLY A 536 4.34 -18.28 3.27
C GLY A 536 4.15 -18.96 1.91
N VAL A 537 2.94 -18.86 1.38
CA VAL A 537 2.55 -19.32 0.05
C VAL A 537 3.12 -18.36 -1.00
N ARG A 538 3.86 -18.92 -1.96
CA ARG A 538 4.44 -18.21 -3.11
C ARG A 538 3.38 -17.91 -4.15
N THR A 539 3.57 -16.83 -4.90
CA THR A 539 2.67 -16.51 -6.02
C THR A 539 2.68 -17.57 -7.13
N LEU A 540 3.81 -18.24 -7.37
CA LEU A 540 3.96 -19.26 -8.39
C LEU A 540 4.73 -20.45 -7.81
N GLY A 541 4.29 -21.67 -8.16
CA GLY A 541 4.85 -22.90 -7.61
C GLY A 541 6.29 -23.18 -8.09
N LYS A 542 7.11 -23.75 -7.21
CA LYS A 542 8.39 -24.34 -7.55
C LYS A 542 8.20 -25.44 -8.60
N GLY A 543 8.99 -25.41 -9.67
CA GLY A 543 8.89 -26.35 -10.79
C GLY A 543 8.03 -25.87 -11.97
N GLN A 544 7.37 -24.72 -11.86
CA GLN A 544 6.82 -24.00 -13.01
C GLN A 544 7.97 -23.36 -13.78
N ALA A 545 7.94 -23.34 -15.12
CA ALA A 545 9.10 -22.91 -15.92
C ALA A 545 9.53 -21.46 -15.66
N ARG A 546 8.59 -20.57 -15.32
CA ARG A 546 8.85 -19.16 -14.97
C ARG A 546 9.08 -18.91 -13.49
N TYR A 547 9.07 -19.95 -12.65
CA TYR A 547 9.29 -19.78 -11.22
C TYR A 547 10.63 -19.09 -10.94
N ASN A 548 10.56 -17.99 -10.21
CA ASN A 548 11.69 -17.26 -9.71
C ASN A 548 11.35 -16.76 -8.28
N PRO A 549 12.08 -17.19 -7.24
CA PRO A 549 11.81 -16.75 -5.86
C PRO A 549 11.99 -15.22 -5.67
N LEU A 550 12.66 -14.54 -6.62
CA LEU A 550 12.82 -13.09 -6.66
C LEU A 550 11.88 -12.41 -7.66
N GLY A 551 11.04 -13.15 -8.38
CA GLY A 551 10.15 -12.59 -9.38
C GLY A 551 8.86 -12.03 -8.76
N TYR A 552 8.53 -10.77 -9.08
CA TYR A 552 7.49 -9.98 -8.40
C TYR A 552 6.14 -10.69 -8.24
N HIS A 553 5.66 -11.37 -9.30
CA HIS A 553 4.49 -12.27 -9.23
C HIS A 553 4.83 -13.70 -9.65
N LEU A 554 6.12 -14.06 -9.70
CA LEU A 554 6.62 -15.34 -10.23
C LEU A 554 7.25 -16.23 -9.16
N GLY A 555 7.05 -15.94 -7.87
CA GLY A 555 7.56 -16.77 -6.79
C GLY A 555 7.85 -16.06 -5.48
N THR A 556 7.69 -14.73 -5.40
CA THR A 556 7.70 -14.01 -4.11
C THR A 556 6.53 -14.42 -3.22
N VAL A 557 6.60 -14.04 -1.95
CA VAL A 557 5.52 -14.18 -0.97
C VAL A 557 4.94 -12.79 -0.71
N TRP A 558 3.62 -12.68 -0.80
CA TRP A 558 2.87 -11.45 -0.57
C TRP A 558 2.02 -11.59 0.70
N PRO A 559 2.16 -10.72 1.70
CA PRO A 559 1.43 -10.86 2.96
C PRO A 559 -0.09 -10.77 2.77
N PHE A 560 -0.56 -9.89 1.88
CA PHE A 560 -2.00 -9.74 1.64
C PHE A 560 -2.61 -11.02 1.01
N ASP A 561 -1.96 -11.60 0.00
CA ASP A 561 -2.36 -12.88 -0.63
C ASP A 561 -2.46 -13.97 0.45
N ASN A 562 -1.43 -14.09 1.30
CA ASN A 562 -1.41 -15.06 2.39
C ASN A 562 -2.52 -14.85 3.43
N SER A 563 -2.90 -13.60 3.72
CA SER A 563 -4.02 -13.32 4.61
C SER A 563 -5.37 -13.74 4.02
N LEU A 564 -5.56 -13.57 2.70
CA LEU A 564 -6.77 -14.02 2.00
C LEU A 564 -6.80 -15.54 1.89
N ILE A 565 -5.66 -16.18 1.61
CA ILE A 565 -5.52 -17.64 1.64
C ILE A 565 -5.90 -18.19 3.01
N ALA A 566 -5.37 -17.63 4.10
CA ALA A 566 -5.69 -18.08 5.46
C ALA A 566 -7.19 -17.91 5.78
N ALA A 567 -7.79 -16.78 5.41
CA ALA A 567 -9.22 -16.54 5.57
C ALA A 567 -10.07 -17.55 4.76
N GLY A 568 -9.66 -17.87 3.53
CA GLY A 568 -10.31 -18.87 2.69
C GLY A 568 -10.21 -20.29 3.25
N LEU A 569 -9.03 -20.70 3.71
CA LEU A 569 -8.83 -21.99 4.38
C LEU A 569 -9.73 -22.09 5.62
N ARG A 570 -9.77 -21.03 6.43
CA ARG A 570 -10.63 -20.96 7.61
C ARG A 570 -12.11 -21.09 7.27
N ARG A 571 -12.57 -20.43 6.20
CA ARG A 571 -13.96 -20.53 5.70
C ARG A 571 -14.36 -21.97 5.37
N TYR A 572 -13.45 -22.77 4.83
CA TYR A 572 -13.69 -24.17 4.46
C TYR A 572 -13.37 -25.17 5.59
N GLY A 573 -13.06 -24.69 6.80
CA GLY A 573 -12.81 -25.56 7.96
C GLY A 573 -11.36 -26.06 8.11
N PHE A 574 -10.44 -25.61 7.25
CA PHE A 574 -8.99 -25.90 7.34
C PHE A 574 -8.32 -24.98 8.37
N VAL A 575 -8.72 -25.16 9.63
CA VAL A 575 -8.35 -24.30 10.75
C VAL A 575 -6.86 -24.37 11.07
N ALA A 576 -6.27 -25.58 11.04
CA ALA A 576 -4.87 -25.78 11.36
C ALA A 576 -3.97 -25.15 10.28
N GLU A 577 -4.34 -25.35 9.02
CA GLU A 577 -3.68 -24.83 7.83
C GLU A 577 -3.68 -23.30 7.81
N ALA A 578 -4.82 -22.68 8.11
CA ALA A 578 -4.91 -21.22 8.27
C ALA A 578 -4.00 -20.71 9.39
N GLY A 579 -3.93 -21.45 10.51
CA GLY A 579 -3.03 -21.15 11.63
C GLY A 579 -1.55 -21.19 11.25
N VAL A 580 -1.12 -22.16 10.43
CA VAL A 580 0.26 -22.26 9.93
C VAL A 580 0.64 -21.05 9.08
N ILE A 581 -0.24 -20.60 8.19
CA ILE A 581 0.03 -19.40 7.37
C ILE A 581 0.10 -18.16 8.26
N ALA A 582 -0.84 -18.00 9.21
CA ALA A 582 -0.83 -16.87 10.13
C ALA A 582 0.47 -16.81 10.95
N GLU A 583 0.88 -17.96 11.51
CA GLU A 583 2.13 -18.05 12.28
C GLU A 583 3.34 -17.65 11.43
N THR A 584 3.48 -18.19 10.22
CA THR A 584 4.67 -17.98 9.40
C THR A 584 4.80 -16.55 8.88
N ILE A 585 3.70 -15.88 8.54
CA ILE A 585 3.71 -14.47 8.13
C ILE A 585 4.06 -13.55 9.30
N ILE A 586 3.52 -13.79 10.50
CA ILE A 586 3.85 -12.99 11.68
C ILE A 586 5.28 -13.27 12.15
N ASP A 587 5.77 -14.50 11.94
CA ASP A 587 7.17 -14.84 12.19
C ASP A 587 8.12 -14.07 11.24
N ALA A 588 7.76 -13.99 9.97
CA ALA A 588 8.50 -13.20 8.98
C ALA A 588 8.55 -11.70 9.36
N ALA A 589 7.48 -11.14 9.92
CA ALA A 589 7.39 -9.73 10.30
C ALA A 589 8.47 -9.27 11.29
N GLN A 590 8.97 -10.17 12.14
CA GLN A 590 10.05 -9.87 13.08
C GLN A 590 11.34 -9.43 12.37
N HIS A 591 11.62 -10.01 11.20
CA HIS A 591 12.78 -9.69 10.40
C HIS A 591 12.65 -8.34 9.67
N PHE A 592 11.45 -7.75 9.70
CA PHE A 592 11.14 -6.44 9.13
C PHE A 592 10.72 -5.43 10.21
N ALA A 593 11.11 -5.65 11.48
CA ALA A 593 10.79 -4.79 12.63
C ALA A 593 9.27 -4.52 12.79
N GLY A 594 8.45 -5.52 12.47
CA GLY A 594 6.99 -5.46 12.52
C GLY A 594 6.33 -4.76 11.33
N ARG A 595 7.09 -4.21 10.38
CA ARG A 595 6.56 -3.57 9.17
C ARG A 595 6.69 -4.53 7.99
N MET A 596 5.65 -5.30 7.73
CA MET A 596 5.65 -6.19 6.57
C MET A 596 5.81 -5.39 5.26
N PRO A 597 6.75 -5.78 4.38
CA PRO A 597 6.85 -5.21 3.05
C PRO A 597 5.72 -5.73 2.16
N GLU A 598 5.44 -5.03 1.07
CA GLU A 598 4.52 -5.46 -0.01
C GLU A 598 4.75 -6.91 -0.43
N SER A 599 6.02 -7.29 -0.61
CA SER A 599 6.44 -8.66 -0.87
C SER A 599 7.87 -8.91 -0.39
N PHE A 600 8.22 -10.19 -0.25
CA PHE A 600 9.58 -10.65 0.00
C PHE A 600 9.88 -11.92 -0.79
N ALA A 601 11.16 -12.29 -0.91
CA ALA A 601 11.56 -13.41 -1.75
C ALA A 601 11.00 -14.75 -1.24
N GLY A 602 10.54 -15.61 -2.14
CA GLY A 602 9.99 -16.92 -1.81
C GLY A 602 11.03 -18.04 -1.74
N TYR A 603 12.24 -17.76 -1.26
CA TYR A 603 13.19 -18.84 -0.98
C TYR A 603 12.66 -19.80 0.07
N ASP A 604 13.03 -21.08 -0.03
CA ASP A 604 12.76 -22.06 1.02
C ASP A 604 13.36 -21.57 2.35
N ARG A 605 12.57 -21.69 3.43
CA ARG A 605 12.96 -21.25 4.77
C ARG A 605 14.25 -21.91 5.26
N ASP A 606 14.43 -23.18 4.94
CA ASP A 606 15.63 -23.95 5.32
C ASP A 606 16.90 -23.46 4.61
N LEU A 607 16.76 -22.86 3.42
CA LEU A 607 17.89 -22.34 2.64
C LEU A 607 18.41 -21.02 3.21
N THR A 608 17.51 -20.12 3.60
CA THR A 608 17.85 -18.72 3.95
C THR A 608 17.86 -18.48 5.46
N ARG A 609 17.06 -19.21 6.24
CA ARG A 609 16.82 -19.03 7.68
C ARG A 609 16.22 -17.68 8.11
N TYR A 610 16.11 -16.72 7.19
CA TYR A 610 15.41 -15.45 7.34
C TYR A 610 14.76 -15.06 6.01
N PRO A 611 13.61 -14.35 6.01
CA PRO A 611 12.98 -13.87 4.78
C PRO A 611 13.89 -12.84 4.11
N VAL A 612 14.16 -13.04 2.82
CA VAL A 612 15.04 -12.14 2.05
C VAL A 612 14.21 -10.97 1.50
N PRO A 613 14.57 -9.70 1.78
CA PRO A 613 13.82 -8.54 1.31
C PRO A 613 13.74 -8.47 -0.23
N TYR A 614 12.58 -8.10 -0.77
CA TYR A 614 12.45 -7.76 -2.18
C TYR A 614 12.88 -6.29 -2.40
N PRO A 615 13.87 -5.99 -3.26
CA PRO A 615 14.50 -4.65 -3.32
C PRO A 615 13.57 -3.48 -3.63
N ALA A 616 12.52 -3.71 -4.43
CA ALA A 616 11.60 -2.66 -4.88
C ALA A 616 10.27 -2.64 -4.11
N ALA A 617 10.12 -3.47 -3.06
CA ALA A 617 8.86 -3.56 -2.31
C ALA A 617 8.52 -2.25 -1.62
N ASN A 618 7.24 -1.87 -1.73
CA ASN A 618 6.70 -0.80 -0.90
C ASN A 618 6.71 -1.22 0.59
N SER A 619 7.03 -0.27 1.48
CA SER A 619 7.05 -0.48 2.94
C SER A 619 6.94 0.87 3.66
N PRO A 620 5.80 1.21 4.28
CA PRO A 620 4.59 0.41 4.36
C PRO A 620 3.84 0.32 3.02
N GLN A 621 2.98 -0.70 2.89
CA GLN A 621 2.02 -0.88 1.81
C GLN A 621 0.69 -1.31 2.45
N ALA A 622 -0.41 -0.70 2.03
CA ALA A 622 -1.68 -0.74 2.75
C ALA A 622 -2.23 -2.16 2.94
N SER A 623 -2.24 -3.00 1.91
CA SER A 623 -2.79 -4.36 1.99
C SER A 623 -1.85 -5.37 2.69
N ALA A 624 -0.54 -5.14 2.64
CA ALA A 624 0.46 -5.89 3.39
C ALA A 624 0.42 -5.54 4.88
N THR A 625 0.20 -4.26 5.21
CA THR A 625 -0.09 -3.83 6.58
C THR A 625 -1.43 -4.40 7.04
N GLY A 626 -2.47 -4.33 6.21
CA GLY A 626 -3.80 -4.89 6.47
C GLY A 626 -3.78 -6.40 6.73
N ALA A 627 -2.88 -7.14 6.08
CA ALA A 627 -2.77 -8.60 6.20
C ALA A 627 -2.75 -9.11 7.65
N ILE A 628 -2.03 -8.41 8.54
CA ILE A 628 -1.88 -8.81 9.94
C ILE A 628 -3.21 -8.75 10.70
N PHE A 629 -4.04 -7.74 10.38
CA PHE A 629 -5.36 -7.56 10.96
C PHE A 629 -6.32 -8.66 10.50
N LEU A 630 -6.26 -9.04 9.22
CA LEU A 630 -7.07 -10.16 8.70
C LEU A 630 -6.61 -11.51 9.26
N LEU A 631 -5.30 -11.71 9.45
CA LEU A 631 -4.79 -12.91 10.12
C LEU A 631 -5.29 -12.99 11.57
N LEU A 632 -5.25 -11.88 12.32
CA LEU A 632 -5.79 -11.82 13.68
C LEU A 632 -7.31 -12.09 13.71
N ARG A 633 -8.07 -11.47 12.79
CA ARG A 633 -9.50 -11.77 12.58
C ARG A 633 -9.74 -13.25 12.33
N THR A 634 -8.91 -13.87 11.50
CA THR A 634 -9.01 -15.29 11.11
C THR A 634 -8.72 -16.22 12.30
N LEU A 635 -7.68 -15.92 13.08
CA LEU A 635 -7.28 -16.68 14.27
C LEU A 635 -8.33 -16.63 15.38
N LEU A 636 -8.89 -15.44 15.65
CA LEU A 636 -9.96 -15.27 16.63
C LEU A 636 -11.32 -15.75 16.11
N GLY A 637 -11.44 -16.01 14.81
CA GLY A 637 -12.68 -16.42 14.17
C GLY A 637 -13.79 -15.39 14.33
N LEU A 638 -13.47 -14.11 14.11
CA LEU A 638 -14.41 -13.01 14.28
C LEU A 638 -15.36 -12.90 13.09
N GLU A 639 -16.66 -13.07 13.33
CA GLU A 639 -17.70 -12.96 12.31
C GLU A 639 -18.91 -12.16 12.81
N PRO A 640 -19.38 -11.14 12.06
CA PRO A 640 -20.66 -10.49 12.33
C PRO A 640 -21.83 -11.46 12.09
N TYR A 641 -22.73 -11.56 13.07
CA TYR A 641 -23.98 -12.31 12.97
C TYR A 641 -25.15 -11.55 13.62
N GLY A 642 -26.00 -10.95 12.78
CA GLY A 642 -27.03 -10.02 13.26
C GLY A 642 -26.39 -8.89 14.06
N GLU A 643 -26.92 -8.59 15.24
CA GLU A 643 -26.42 -7.55 16.15
C GLU A 643 -25.30 -8.03 17.09
N HIS A 644 -24.64 -9.16 16.77
CA HIS A 644 -23.62 -9.77 17.60
C HIS A 644 -22.32 -10.04 16.85
N LEU A 645 -21.21 -10.03 17.59
CA LEU A 645 -19.92 -10.53 17.13
C LEU A 645 -19.72 -11.96 17.61
N VAL A 646 -19.66 -12.91 16.68
CA VAL A 646 -19.29 -14.29 16.97
C VAL A 646 -17.77 -14.39 17.06
N VAL A 647 -17.29 -15.02 18.13
CA VAL A 647 -15.86 -15.25 18.39
C VAL A 647 -15.63 -16.76 18.50
N HIS A 648 -14.86 -17.34 17.60
CA HIS A 648 -14.56 -18.77 17.58
C HIS A 648 -13.04 -19.00 17.45
N PRO A 649 -12.26 -18.79 18.52
CA PRO A 649 -10.82 -18.73 18.44
C PRO A 649 -10.20 -20.10 18.16
N ALA A 650 -9.21 -20.12 17.27
CA ALA A 650 -8.33 -21.26 17.03
C ALA A 650 -6.90 -20.75 16.93
N ILE A 651 -6.23 -20.71 18.08
CA ILE A 651 -4.95 -20.06 18.26
C ILE A 651 -3.83 -21.12 18.21
N PRO A 652 -2.87 -21.03 17.27
CA PRO A 652 -1.70 -21.91 17.26
C PRO A 652 -0.87 -21.77 18.53
N GLN A 653 -0.14 -22.82 18.90
CA GLN A 653 0.53 -22.91 20.19
C GLN A 653 1.49 -21.74 20.46
N ARG A 654 2.20 -21.27 19.43
CA ARG A 654 3.22 -20.23 19.53
C ARG A 654 2.68 -18.86 19.94
N PHE A 655 1.40 -18.60 19.70
CA PHE A 655 0.75 -17.33 20.04
C PHE A 655 0.40 -17.21 21.52
N GLY A 656 0.30 -18.33 22.25
CA GLY A 656 -0.17 -18.33 23.64
C GLY A 656 -1.59 -17.80 23.75
N ARG A 657 -1.82 -16.87 24.68
CA ARG A 657 -3.08 -16.13 24.83
C ARG A 657 -3.11 -14.90 23.92
N ILE A 658 -4.28 -14.63 23.34
CA ILE A 658 -4.60 -13.42 22.58
C ILE A 658 -5.89 -12.83 23.15
N GLU A 659 -5.85 -11.55 23.48
CA GLU A 659 -7.00 -10.74 23.89
C GLU A 659 -7.07 -9.51 23.00
N LEU A 660 -8.15 -9.39 22.25
CA LEU A 660 -8.45 -8.22 21.44
C LEU A 660 -9.65 -7.52 22.07
N LEU A 661 -9.40 -6.38 22.70
CA LEU A 661 -10.38 -5.65 23.49
C LEU A 661 -10.95 -4.48 22.69
N ASP A 662 -12.17 -4.08 23.02
CA ASP A 662 -12.82 -2.88 22.45
C ASP A 662 -13.10 -2.96 20.93
N ILE A 663 -13.41 -4.14 20.38
CA ILE A 663 -13.69 -4.33 18.95
C ILE A 663 -14.96 -3.56 18.55
N PRO A 664 -14.87 -2.51 17.72
CA PRO A 664 -16.02 -1.74 17.28
C PRO A 664 -16.88 -2.52 16.29
N GLY A 665 -18.18 -2.25 16.30
CA GLY A 665 -19.12 -2.71 15.28
C GLY A 665 -20.54 -2.27 15.61
N ARG A 666 -21.52 -2.79 14.88
CA ARG A 666 -22.96 -2.55 15.16
C ARG A 666 -23.38 -2.96 16.59
N TRP A 667 -22.65 -3.87 17.21
CA TRP A 667 -22.79 -4.27 18.62
C TRP A 667 -22.18 -3.27 19.63
N GLY A 668 -21.68 -2.11 19.18
CA GLY A 668 -20.97 -1.15 20.02
C GLY A 668 -19.50 -1.51 20.16
N ARG A 669 -19.12 -2.11 21.29
CA ARG A 669 -17.76 -2.60 21.57
C ARG A 669 -17.82 -3.98 22.24
N MET A 670 -16.98 -4.90 21.80
CA MET A 670 -16.91 -6.26 22.36
C MET A 670 -15.47 -6.76 22.41
N ASP A 671 -15.17 -7.63 23.37
CA ASP A 671 -13.86 -8.25 23.53
C ASP A 671 -13.84 -9.65 22.92
N ALA A 672 -12.70 -10.05 22.37
CA ALA A 672 -12.45 -11.39 21.86
C ALA A 672 -11.20 -11.98 22.52
N ILE A 673 -11.36 -13.15 23.12
CA ILE A 673 -10.28 -13.83 23.86
C ILE A 673 -10.09 -15.23 23.28
N GLY A 674 -8.84 -15.58 22.96
CA GLY A 674 -8.44 -16.89 22.50
C GLY A 674 -7.21 -17.39 23.24
N ASN A 675 -7.22 -18.66 23.65
CA ASN A 675 -6.05 -19.33 24.21
C ASN A 675 -5.53 -20.38 23.24
N ALA A 676 -4.21 -20.51 23.14
CA ALA A 676 -3.56 -21.65 22.51
C ALA A 676 -4.15 -22.95 23.07
N ARG A 677 -4.66 -23.81 22.19
CA ARG A 677 -5.11 -25.14 22.62
C ARG A 677 -3.87 -25.95 22.99
N VAL A 678 -3.81 -26.42 24.24
CA VAL A 678 -2.84 -27.45 24.63
C VAL A 678 -3.21 -28.71 23.86
N THR A 679 -2.38 -29.11 22.91
CA THR A 679 -2.43 -30.48 22.37
C THR A 679 -2.07 -31.42 23.51
N VAL A 680 -3.08 -32.07 24.10
CA VAL A 680 -2.83 -33.22 24.97
C VAL A 680 -2.24 -34.30 24.05
N PRO A 681 -1.06 -34.87 24.40
CA PRO A 681 -0.29 -35.76 23.53
C PRO A 681 -1.04 -37.04 23.13
#